data_AF-A0A7N2LTT1-F1
#
_entry.id   AF-A0A7N2LTT1-F1
#
_cell.length_a   1.000
_cell.length_b   1.000
_cell.length_c   1.000
_cell.angle_alpha   90.00
_cell.angle_beta   90.00
_cell.angle_gamma   90.00
#
_symmetry.space_group_name_H-M   'P 1'
#
loop_
_entity.id
_entity.type
_entity.pdbx_description
1 polymer ?
#
loop_
_entity_poly.entity_id
_entity_poly.type
_entity_poly.pdbx_seq_one_letter_code
_entity_poly.pdbx_strand_id
1 'polypeptide(L)'
;MDTIDSELHEPILQSKPPTPETVSSELEETLSNTEISNFSRLKSGTWIELKTLFRLAAPAVVVYLLNNVTSMSTQIFCGHLGNLELAAASLGNNGIQIFAYGLMLGMGSAVETLCGQAYGAHKFEMLGVYLQRSMILLMCTGVLVMFIYIFSKPLLLALGESSSIASAAAIFVYGLIPQIFAYAANFPIQKFLQAQSIVAPSSYISAATLVVHLLLSWIVIYKLGWGLLGAALMLSFSWWIIVIAQFVYILVSDRCKYTWTGLSWQAFSGLWDFLKLSTASAIMLCLETWYYQILVLIAGLLQNAEIALDALSICMTVSGWVYMISVGFNAAASVRVSNELGAGHPKSAAFSVVIVTLSSAVIAVICAILVLALRHVISYVFTSGSTVADAVSELSPFLAISIILNGIQPVLSVFGKEGGKHKPRKHTSHNPENTSNPAKRSSDERPTSVRRAALVDRRSRSIDDRDRSTSAIDERSRSTNIAIVDRRSRSTTRSSIALVDRRGTSALVDRDRRSTRDERARLCSSIAIVARSTIAIVARSTIAIVHRAARRRGVAVGCGWQAFVAYVNVGCYYIIGIPLGAVLGFKFDLGAKGIWSGMIGGTFIQTLILIWFTFRTDWTKEVEKAKLRLDKWEDKKESLLTD
;
A
#
# COMPACT_ATOMS: atom_id res chain seq x y z
N MET A 1 30.81 -5.79 -69.64
CA MET A 1 30.86 -4.68 -70.61
C MET A 1 29.49 -4.33 -71.17
N ASP A 2 28.73 -3.46 -70.53
CA ASP A 2 28.59 -3.25 -69.08
C ASP A 2 27.22 -2.62 -68.76
N THR A 3 26.77 -3.02 -67.59
CA THR A 3 25.82 -2.38 -66.68
C THR A 3 25.93 -0.86 -66.56
N ILE A 4 24.78 -0.21 -66.31
CA ILE A 4 24.45 1.13 -65.76
C ILE A 4 23.12 1.58 -66.43
N ASP A 5 22.33 2.45 -65.78
CA ASP A 5 21.04 3.02 -66.24
C ASP A 5 19.76 2.14 -66.16
N SER A 6 19.48 1.52 -64.99
CA SER A 6 18.09 1.11 -64.65
C SER A 6 17.66 1.22 -63.18
N GLU A 7 18.49 1.72 -62.26
CA GLU A 7 18.15 1.90 -60.84
C GLU A 7 18.14 3.38 -60.43
N LEU A 8 17.11 4.16 -60.81
CA LEU A 8 16.95 5.53 -60.29
C LEU A 8 15.50 6.07 -60.20
N HIS A 9 14.48 5.23 -59.98
CA HIS A 9 13.11 5.72 -59.67
C HIS A 9 12.37 4.84 -58.65
N GLU A 10 12.80 4.85 -57.38
CA GLU A 10 11.89 4.63 -56.24
C GLU A 10 11.53 5.97 -55.57
N PRO A 11 10.26 6.20 -55.18
CA PRO A 11 9.83 7.45 -54.57
C PRO A 11 10.23 7.53 -53.09
N ILE A 12 11.22 8.37 -52.78
CA ILE A 12 11.86 8.57 -51.46
C ILE A 12 10.91 9.02 -50.32
N LEU A 13 9.63 9.30 -50.61
CA LEU A 13 8.65 9.83 -49.65
C LEU A 13 7.40 8.96 -49.48
N GLN A 14 7.60 7.75 -48.94
CA GLN A 14 6.63 7.18 -47.99
C GLN A 14 7.20 7.30 -46.58
N SER A 15 6.77 8.31 -45.84
CA SER A 15 7.00 8.39 -44.39
C SER A 15 6.23 7.25 -43.72
N LYS A 16 6.90 6.11 -43.52
CA LYS A 16 6.36 4.95 -42.81
C LYS A 16 5.69 5.44 -41.51
N PRO A 17 4.39 5.15 -41.27
CA PRO A 17 3.70 5.67 -40.10
C PRO A 17 4.48 5.24 -38.85
N PRO A 18 4.63 6.11 -37.83
CA PRO A 18 5.57 5.91 -36.74
C PRO A 18 5.27 4.59 -36.05
N THR A 19 6.15 3.61 -36.28
CA THR A 19 6.04 2.29 -35.65
C THR A 19 6.10 2.51 -34.13
N PRO A 20 5.13 2.01 -33.35
CA PRO A 20 5.12 2.20 -31.90
C PRO A 20 6.44 1.71 -31.32
N GLU A 21 7.00 2.42 -30.33
CA GLU A 21 8.34 2.14 -29.78
C GLU A 21 8.41 0.71 -29.21
N THR A 22 8.95 -0.21 -30.00
CA THR A 22 9.02 -1.65 -29.71
C THR A 22 9.97 -1.92 -28.55
N VAL A 23 9.71 -3.01 -27.81
CA VAL A 23 10.70 -3.56 -26.88
C VAL A 23 11.90 -4.03 -27.71
N SER A 24 13.08 -3.44 -27.46
CA SER A 24 14.27 -3.69 -28.28
C SER A 24 14.87 -5.06 -27.98
N SER A 25 15.11 -5.86 -29.03
CA SER A 25 15.83 -7.13 -28.93
C SER A 25 17.34 -6.95 -28.68
N GLU A 26 17.88 -5.73 -28.82
CA GLU A 26 19.30 -5.38 -28.62
C GLU A 26 19.89 -5.95 -27.32
N LEU A 27 19.12 -5.95 -26.22
CA LEU A 27 19.55 -6.50 -24.94
C LEU A 27 19.55 -8.04 -24.95
N GLU A 28 18.51 -8.69 -25.51
CA GLU A 28 18.43 -10.15 -25.57
C GLU A 28 19.50 -10.71 -26.51
N GLU A 29 19.76 -10.04 -27.63
CA GLU A 29 20.83 -10.33 -28.58
C GLU A 29 22.21 -10.16 -27.93
N THR A 30 22.47 -9.04 -27.27
CA THR A 30 23.75 -8.78 -26.54
C THR A 30 23.99 -9.81 -25.43
N LEU A 31 22.94 -10.20 -24.69
CA LEU A 31 23.02 -11.24 -23.67
C LEU A 31 23.07 -12.65 -24.27
N SER A 32 22.66 -12.84 -25.52
CA SER A 32 22.69 -14.13 -26.23
C SER A 32 23.97 -14.39 -27.01
N ASN A 33 24.62 -13.37 -27.55
CA ASN A 33 25.84 -13.51 -28.34
C ASN A 33 26.94 -14.20 -27.51
N THR A 34 27.45 -15.32 -28.00
CA THR A 34 28.50 -16.14 -27.37
C THR A 34 29.90 -15.89 -27.93
N GLU A 35 30.03 -15.09 -28.98
CA GLU A 35 31.29 -14.74 -29.63
C GLU A 35 32.05 -13.66 -28.86
N ILE A 36 31.31 -12.71 -28.27
CA ILE A 36 31.88 -11.68 -27.39
C ILE A 36 32.09 -12.18 -25.96
N SER A 37 33.18 -11.74 -25.32
CA SER A 37 33.56 -12.19 -23.98
C SER A 37 32.52 -11.85 -22.91
N ASN A 38 32.42 -12.67 -21.87
CA ASN A 38 31.45 -12.47 -20.76
C ASN A 38 31.53 -11.09 -20.11
N PHE A 39 32.74 -10.50 -20.03
CA PHE A 39 32.91 -9.13 -19.54
C PHE A 39 32.36 -8.08 -20.51
N SER A 40 32.58 -8.26 -21.82
CA SER A 40 32.02 -7.37 -22.86
C SER A 40 30.50 -7.43 -22.87
N ARG A 41 29.92 -8.65 -22.86
CA ARG A 41 28.47 -8.90 -22.75
C ARG A 41 27.87 -8.20 -21.54
N LEU A 42 28.48 -8.39 -20.36
CA LEU A 42 28.03 -7.78 -19.12
C LEU A 42 28.11 -6.24 -19.17
N LYS A 43 29.22 -5.68 -19.67
CA LYS A 43 29.41 -4.23 -19.80
C LYS A 43 28.39 -3.59 -20.74
N SER A 44 28.22 -4.15 -21.95
CA SER A 44 27.30 -3.63 -22.96
C SER A 44 25.84 -3.77 -22.52
N GLY A 45 25.45 -4.96 -22.04
CA GLY A 45 24.11 -5.19 -21.49
C GLY A 45 23.77 -4.27 -20.32
N THR A 46 24.73 -4.06 -19.39
CA THR A 46 24.57 -3.11 -18.27
C THR A 46 24.33 -1.70 -18.78
N TRP A 47 25.05 -1.24 -19.81
CA TRP A 47 24.87 0.10 -20.38
C TRP A 47 23.51 0.28 -21.07
N ILE A 48 23.09 -0.71 -21.87
CA ILE A 48 21.78 -0.73 -22.54
C ILE A 48 20.65 -0.69 -21.49
N GLU A 49 20.74 -1.53 -20.46
CA GLU A 49 19.71 -1.62 -19.42
C GLU A 49 19.69 -0.37 -18.53
N LEU A 50 20.83 0.15 -18.07
CA LEU A 50 20.87 1.40 -17.28
C LEU A 50 20.26 2.59 -18.06
N LYS A 51 20.58 2.72 -19.35
CA LYS A 51 20.04 3.77 -20.22
C LYS A 51 18.52 3.69 -20.34
N THR A 52 17.96 2.47 -20.39
CA THR A 52 16.51 2.23 -20.49
C THR A 52 15.83 2.40 -19.13
N LEU A 53 16.42 1.82 -18.06
CA LEU A 53 15.98 1.94 -16.68
C LEU A 53 15.85 3.41 -16.24
N PHE A 54 16.90 4.23 -16.36
CA PHE A 54 16.86 5.59 -15.83
C PHE A 54 15.89 6.51 -16.58
N ARG A 55 15.59 6.24 -17.85
CA ARG A 55 14.51 6.90 -18.61
C ARG A 55 13.11 6.64 -18.03
N LEU A 56 12.91 5.50 -17.35
CA LEU A 56 11.67 5.14 -16.66
C LEU A 56 11.70 5.58 -15.19
N ALA A 57 12.76 5.22 -14.47
CA ALA A 57 12.88 5.40 -13.03
C ALA A 57 12.96 6.88 -12.62
N ALA A 58 13.76 7.71 -13.29
CA ALA A 58 13.92 9.11 -12.90
C ALA A 58 12.57 9.90 -12.94
N PRO A 59 11.78 9.89 -14.03
CA PRO A 59 10.47 10.54 -14.02
C PRO A 59 9.46 9.86 -13.09
N ALA A 60 9.52 8.52 -12.89
CA ALA A 60 8.64 7.84 -11.92
C ALA A 60 8.92 8.29 -10.48
N VAL A 61 10.19 8.37 -10.07
CA VAL A 61 10.62 8.89 -8.76
C VAL A 61 10.15 10.33 -8.57
N VAL A 62 10.30 11.18 -9.59
CA VAL A 62 9.83 12.57 -9.56
C VAL A 62 8.32 12.66 -9.37
N VAL A 63 7.52 11.83 -10.05
CA VAL A 63 6.05 11.76 -9.84
C VAL A 63 5.71 11.42 -8.39
N TYR A 64 6.29 10.36 -7.82
CA TYR A 64 5.96 9.94 -6.45
C TYR A 64 6.41 10.95 -5.40
N LEU A 65 7.56 11.59 -5.58
CA LEU A 65 8.03 12.67 -4.70
C LEU A 65 7.11 13.90 -4.76
N LEU A 66 6.80 14.43 -5.95
CA LEU A 66 5.97 15.63 -6.11
C LEU A 66 4.54 15.43 -5.59
N ASN A 67 3.97 14.25 -5.81
CA ASN A 67 2.65 13.89 -5.29
C ASN A 67 2.64 13.82 -3.75
N ASN A 68 3.71 13.32 -3.13
CA ASN A 68 3.86 13.32 -1.67
C ASN A 68 4.05 14.75 -1.11
N VAL A 69 4.87 15.58 -1.76
CA VAL A 69 5.04 17.01 -1.43
C VAL A 69 3.70 17.76 -1.50
N THR A 70 2.80 17.39 -2.42
CA THR A 70 1.46 17.98 -2.52
C THR A 70 0.63 17.71 -1.25
N SER A 71 0.55 16.46 -0.77
CA SER A 71 -0.10 16.15 0.52
C SER A 71 0.59 16.83 1.71
N MET A 72 1.93 16.86 1.75
CA MET A 72 2.67 17.54 2.82
C MET A 72 2.42 19.05 2.84
N SER A 73 2.37 19.72 1.68
CA SER A 73 2.08 21.15 1.60
C SER A 73 0.68 21.47 2.11
N THR A 74 -0.33 20.62 1.83
CA THR A 74 -1.67 20.73 2.42
C THR A 74 -1.62 20.69 3.95
N GLN A 75 -0.85 19.75 4.54
CA GLN A 75 -0.68 19.66 5.99
C GLN A 75 0.03 20.90 6.57
N ILE A 76 1.03 21.46 5.87
CA ILE A 76 1.72 22.69 6.27
C ILE A 76 0.77 23.90 6.24
N PHE A 77 -0.08 24.04 5.21
CA PHE A 77 -1.11 25.10 5.20
C PHE A 77 -2.10 24.96 6.37
N CYS A 78 -2.56 23.74 6.68
CA CYS A 78 -3.41 23.50 7.85
C CYS A 78 -2.70 23.86 9.17
N GLY A 79 -1.39 23.63 9.29
CA GLY A 79 -0.62 23.97 10.48
C GLY A 79 -0.53 25.47 10.81
N HIS A 80 -0.72 26.33 9.82
CA HIS A 80 -0.79 27.79 10.02
C HIS A 80 -2.20 28.28 10.39
N LEU A 81 -3.24 27.44 10.27
CA LEU A 81 -4.56 27.73 10.82
C LEU A 81 -4.59 27.48 12.33
N GLY A 82 -3.97 26.38 12.77
CA GLY A 82 -3.89 26.01 14.18
C GLY A 82 -3.42 24.58 14.43
N ASN A 83 -3.17 24.27 15.71
CA ASN A 83 -2.68 22.96 16.14
C ASN A 83 -3.75 21.85 15.97
N LEU A 84 -5.04 22.19 16.07
CA LEU A 84 -6.14 21.25 15.87
C LEU A 84 -6.26 20.88 14.38
N GLU A 85 -6.10 21.86 13.51
CA GLU A 85 -6.13 21.74 12.05
C GLU A 85 -4.90 20.94 11.55
N LEU A 86 -3.73 21.16 12.16
CA LEU A 86 -2.54 20.33 11.92
C LEU A 86 -2.76 18.86 12.29
N ALA A 87 -3.28 18.61 13.49
CA ALA A 87 -3.57 17.25 13.97
C ALA A 87 -4.61 16.55 13.07
N ALA A 88 -5.68 17.26 12.71
CA ALA A 88 -6.72 16.78 11.82
C ALA A 88 -6.22 16.46 10.40
N ALA A 89 -5.41 17.36 9.82
CA ALA A 89 -4.82 17.15 8.50
C ALA A 89 -3.78 16.01 8.50
N SER A 90 -3.00 15.88 9.59
CA SER A 90 -2.06 14.77 9.76
C SER A 90 -2.78 13.42 9.90
N LEU A 91 -3.83 13.34 10.72
CA LEU A 91 -4.63 12.12 10.91
C LEU A 91 -5.38 11.73 9.61
N GLY A 92 -5.85 12.74 8.87
CA GLY A 92 -6.43 12.59 7.55
C GLY A 92 -5.46 12.06 6.50
N ASN A 93 -4.32 12.74 6.29
CA ASN A 93 -3.31 12.35 5.30
C ASN A 93 -2.56 11.06 5.71
N ASN A 94 -1.90 11.08 6.87
CA ASN A 94 -0.96 10.03 7.27
C ASN A 94 -1.65 8.76 7.81
N GLY A 95 -2.92 8.87 8.22
CA GLY A 95 -3.77 7.73 8.57
C GLY A 95 -4.69 7.30 7.43
N ILE A 96 -5.75 8.07 7.21
CA ILE A 96 -6.92 7.64 6.41
C ILE A 96 -6.65 7.67 4.89
N GLN A 97 -5.93 8.67 4.38
CA GLN A 97 -5.53 8.77 2.98
C GLN A 97 -4.47 7.73 2.60
N ILE A 98 -3.45 7.49 3.43
CA ILE A 98 -2.43 6.45 3.17
C ILE A 98 -3.07 5.06 3.01
N PHE A 99 -4.10 4.72 3.80
CA PHE A 99 -4.84 3.47 3.60
C PHE A 99 -5.52 3.39 2.23
N ALA A 100 -6.25 4.44 1.82
CA ALA A 100 -6.91 4.48 0.51
C ALA A 100 -5.91 4.47 -0.65
N TYR A 101 -4.83 5.26 -0.55
CA TYR A 101 -3.75 5.32 -1.53
C TYR A 101 -3.08 3.96 -1.71
N GLY A 102 -2.69 3.29 -0.61
CA GLY A 102 -2.06 1.97 -0.63
C GLY A 102 -2.97 0.89 -1.22
N LEU A 103 -4.26 0.88 -0.83
CA LEU A 103 -5.26 -0.04 -1.39
C LEU A 103 -5.40 0.15 -2.91
N MET A 104 -5.54 1.39 -3.38
CA MET A 104 -5.72 1.70 -4.80
C MET A 104 -4.46 1.47 -5.64
N LEU A 105 -3.27 1.84 -5.13
CA LEU A 105 -1.98 1.54 -5.77
C LEU A 105 -1.76 0.03 -5.87
N GLY A 106 -2.07 -0.70 -4.79
CA GLY A 106 -2.01 -2.17 -4.74
C GLY A 106 -2.90 -2.80 -5.80
N MET A 107 -4.19 -2.46 -5.84
CA MET A 107 -5.12 -2.97 -6.86
C MET A 107 -4.72 -2.55 -8.29
N GLY A 108 -4.30 -1.30 -8.48
CA GLY A 108 -3.89 -0.76 -9.79
C GLY A 108 -2.66 -1.44 -10.38
N SER A 109 -1.74 -1.97 -9.56
CA SER A 109 -0.52 -2.63 -10.03
C SER A 109 -0.75 -3.90 -10.87
N ALA A 110 -1.96 -4.50 -10.84
CA ALA A 110 -2.33 -5.57 -11.78
C ALA A 110 -2.41 -5.09 -13.25
N VAL A 111 -2.66 -3.80 -13.49
CA VAL A 111 -2.67 -3.18 -14.83
C VAL A 111 -1.28 -3.18 -15.44
N GLU A 112 -0.26 -2.90 -14.63
CA GLU A 112 1.12 -2.72 -15.07
C GLU A 112 1.66 -3.98 -15.73
N THR A 113 1.62 -5.11 -15.01
CA THR A 113 2.03 -6.43 -15.53
C THR A 113 1.24 -6.84 -16.78
N LEU A 114 -0.08 -6.60 -16.82
CA LEU A 114 -0.94 -7.04 -17.93
C LEU A 114 -0.79 -6.16 -19.17
N CYS A 115 -0.67 -4.84 -18.98
CA CYS A 115 -0.41 -3.90 -20.07
C CYS A 115 1.00 -4.06 -20.63
N GLY A 116 2.01 -4.26 -19.77
CA GLY A 116 3.39 -4.43 -20.22
C GLY A 116 3.62 -5.73 -20.98
N GLN A 117 3.06 -6.84 -20.50
CA GLN A 117 3.11 -8.12 -21.24
C GLN A 117 2.38 -8.02 -22.59
N ALA A 118 1.24 -7.32 -22.64
CA ALA A 118 0.56 -7.07 -23.91
C ALA A 118 1.34 -6.10 -24.83
N TYR A 119 2.02 -5.10 -24.29
CA TYR A 119 2.81 -4.13 -25.05
C TYR A 119 4.05 -4.78 -25.68
N GLY A 120 4.78 -5.58 -24.89
CA GLY A 120 5.91 -6.38 -25.38
C GLY A 120 5.52 -7.39 -26.45
N ALA A 121 4.33 -7.98 -26.35
CA ALA A 121 3.76 -8.86 -27.36
C ALA A 121 3.02 -8.13 -28.50
N HIS A 122 3.13 -6.80 -28.59
CA HIS A 122 2.50 -5.93 -29.59
C HIS A 122 0.96 -6.00 -29.68
N LYS A 123 0.30 -6.52 -28.64
CA LYS A 123 -1.17 -6.64 -28.55
C LYS A 123 -1.80 -5.34 -28.05
N PHE A 124 -1.57 -4.25 -28.78
CA PHE A 124 -1.82 -2.88 -28.32
C PHE A 124 -3.28 -2.60 -27.88
N GLU A 125 -4.27 -3.17 -28.56
CA GLU A 125 -5.71 -3.05 -28.20
C GLU A 125 -6.01 -3.47 -26.75
N MET A 126 -5.28 -4.45 -26.22
CA MET A 126 -5.53 -5.00 -24.88
C MET A 126 -5.32 -3.94 -23.78
N LEU A 127 -4.43 -2.97 -24.00
CA LEU A 127 -4.04 -1.99 -22.99
C LEU A 127 -5.22 -1.07 -22.62
N GLY A 128 -5.95 -0.54 -23.60
CA GLY A 128 -7.13 0.30 -23.36
C GLY A 128 -8.23 -0.47 -22.62
N VAL A 129 -8.44 -1.74 -22.97
CA VAL A 129 -9.40 -2.63 -22.29
C VAL A 129 -8.96 -2.94 -20.84
N TYR A 130 -7.67 -3.13 -20.58
CA TYR A 130 -7.15 -3.33 -19.22
C TYR A 130 -7.23 -2.06 -18.35
N LEU A 131 -6.94 -0.88 -18.91
CA LEU A 131 -7.16 0.42 -18.24
C LEU A 131 -8.62 0.53 -17.79
N GLN A 132 -9.56 0.37 -18.72
CA GLN A 132 -11.00 0.52 -18.45
C GLN A 132 -11.50 -0.51 -17.44
N ARG A 133 -11.13 -1.79 -17.59
CA ARG A 133 -11.49 -2.88 -16.65
C ARG A 133 -11.03 -2.57 -15.22
N SER A 134 -9.81 -2.05 -15.09
CA SER A 134 -9.25 -1.69 -13.79
C SER A 134 -9.89 -0.44 -13.21
N MET A 135 -10.12 0.61 -14.03
CA MET A 135 -10.82 1.82 -13.59
C MET A 135 -12.23 1.51 -13.09
N ILE A 136 -13.00 0.68 -13.80
CA ILE A 136 -14.31 0.19 -13.35
C ILE A 136 -14.19 -0.48 -11.97
N LEU A 137 -13.19 -1.36 -11.80
CA LEU A 137 -13.01 -2.09 -10.55
C LEU A 137 -12.59 -1.19 -9.38
N LEU A 138 -11.61 -0.31 -9.59
CA LEU A 138 -11.13 0.61 -8.55
C LEU A 138 -12.19 1.67 -8.19
N MET A 139 -13.03 2.09 -9.13
CA MET A 139 -14.19 2.97 -8.85
C MET A 139 -15.20 2.26 -7.94
N CYS A 140 -15.51 0.98 -8.21
CA CYS A 140 -16.35 0.16 -7.33
C CYS A 140 -15.73 -0.04 -5.94
N THR A 141 -14.41 -0.25 -5.84
CA THR A 141 -13.69 -0.24 -4.55
C THR A 141 -13.76 1.13 -3.88
N GLY A 142 -13.73 2.22 -4.66
CA GLY A 142 -13.79 3.59 -4.16
C GLY A 142 -15.08 3.89 -3.41
N VAL A 143 -16.21 3.38 -3.90
CA VAL A 143 -17.50 3.44 -3.20
C VAL A 143 -17.43 2.72 -1.83
N LEU A 144 -16.72 1.60 -1.72
CA LEU A 144 -16.55 0.89 -0.44
C LEU A 144 -15.65 1.68 0.53
N VAL A 145 -14.57 2.31 0.04
CA VAL A 145 -13.68 3.15 0.86
C VAL A 145 -14.38 4.44 1.29
N MET A 146 -15.23 5.02 0.44
CA MET A 146 -16.02 6.22 0.75
C MET A 146 -16.88 6.05 2.01
N PHE A 147 -17.45 4.87 2.26
CA PHE A 147 -18.18 4.63 3.52
C PHE A 147 -17.29 4.74 4.76
N ILE A 148 -16.02 4.31 4.68
CA ILE A 148 -15.05 4.48 5.78
C ILE A 148 -14.78 5.97 6.04
N TYR A 149 -14.74 6.78 4.98
CA TYR A 149 -14.54 8.24 5.08
C TYR A 149 -15.78 8.93 5.67
N ILE A 150 -16.98 8.54 5.26
CA ILE A 150 -18.26 9.04 5.82
C ILE A 150 -18.36 8.73 7.31
N PHE A 151 -18.00 7.51 7.73
CA PHE A 151 -18.01 7.10 9.14
C PHE A 151 -16.71 7.42 9.91
N SER A 152 -15.84 8.30 9.38
CA SER A 152 -14.57 8.67 10.02
C SER A 152 -14.73 9.20 11.44
N LYS A 153 -15.65 10.14 11.70
CA LYS A 153 -15.90 10.66 13.07
C LYS A 153 -16.22 9.55 14.10
N PRO A 154 -17.27 8.71 13.92
CA PRO A 154 -17.55 7.64 14.88
C PRO A 154 -16.46 6.56 14.94
N LEU A 155 -15.73 6.30 13.85
CA LEU A 155 -14.58 5.39 13.88
C LEU A 155 -13.44 5.95 14.75
N LEU A 156 -13.09 7.23 14.61
CA LEU A 156 -12.07 7.89 15.43
C LEU A 156 -12.48 7.94 16.91
N LEU A 157 -13.74 8.30 17.21
CA LEU A 157 -14.29 8.24 18.57
C LEU A 157 -14.19 6.82 19.17
N ALA A 158 -14.48 5.78 18.38
CA ALA A 158 -14.36 4.38 18.81
C ALA A 158 -12.91 3.90 19.00
N LEU A 159 -11.94 4.56 18.36
CA LEU A 159 -10.50 4.38 18.57
C LEU A 159 -9.97 5.14 19.80
N GLY A 160 -10.80 5.98 20.43
CA GLY A 160 -10.47 6.76 21.63
C GLY A 160 -10.06 8.21 21.38
N GLU A 161 -10.22 8.73 20.15
CA GLU A 161 -9.92 10.13 19.85
C GLU A 161 -10.87 11.11 20.55
N SER A 162 -10.33 12.29 20.87
CA SER A 162 -11.12 13.37 21.48
C SER A 162 -12.18 13.90 20.50
N SER A 163 -13.34 14.33 21.03
CA SER A 163 -14.46 14.79 20.19
C SER A 163 -14.12 15.98 19.28
N SER A 164 -13.20 16.85 19.70
CA SER A 164 -12.66 17.94 18.87
C SER A 164 -11.81 17.41 17.72
N ILE A 165 -10.79 16.59 17.99
CA ILE A 165 -9.90 16.01 16.97
C ILE A 165 -10.70 15.13 16.01
N ALA A 166 -11.55 14.24 16.51
CA ALA A 166 -12.40 13.38 15.68
C ALA A 166 -13.40 14.16 14.81
N SER A 167 -13.84 15.35 15.24
CA SER A 167 -14.70 16.22 14.42
C SER A 167 -13.90 16.97 13.35
N ALA A 168 -12.75 17.55 13.70
CA ALA A 168 -11.89 18.26 12.75
C ALA A 168 -11.32 17.31 11.69
N ALA A 169 -10.79 16.15 12.10
CA ALA A 169 -10.28 15.12 11.20
C ALA A 169 -11.36 14.61 10.23
N ALA A 170 -12.60 14.45 10.70
CA ALA A 170 -13.72 14.09 9.82
C ALA A 170 -14.04 15.17 8.78
N ILE A 171 -14.03 16.46 9.14
CA ILE A 171 -14.22 17.57 8.19
C ILE A 171 -13.15 17.53 7.09
N PHE A 172 -11.88 17.30 7.45
CA PHE A 172 -10.80 17.12 6.49
C PHE A 172 -11.03 15.89 5.59
N VAL A 173 -11.33 14.74 6.19
CA VAL A 173 -11.57 13.47 5.49
C VAL A 173 -12.77 13.54 4.53
N TYR A 174 -13.83 14.28 4.87
CA TYR A 174 -14.95 14.52 3.95
C TYR A 174 -14.50 15.28 2.69
N GLY A 175 -13.61 16.28 2.84
CA GLY A 175 -12.98 16.96 1.70
C GLY A 175 -12.05 16.08 0.85
N LEU A 176 -11.60 14.94 1.39
CA LEU A 176 -10.81 13.93 0.65
C LEU A 176 -11.68 12.87 -0.08
N ILE A 177 -13.00 12.86 0.06
CA ILE A 177 -13.85 11.87 -0.63
C ILE A 177 -13.67 11.90 -2.17
N PRO A 178 -13.60 13.07 -2.86
CA PRO A 178 -13.35 13.11 -4.30
C PRO A 178 -11.96 12.57 -4.69
N GLN A 179 -10.97 12.62 -3.78
CA GLN A 179 -9.62 12.08 -3.99
C GLN A 179 -9.63 10.56 -4.17
N ILE A 180 -10.54 9.83 -3.50
CA ILE A 180 -10.66 8.37 -3.63
C ILE A 180 -10.91 7.98 -5.10
N PHE A 181 -11.81 8.71 -5.76
CA PHE A 181 -12.17 8.49 -7.16
C PHE A 181 -11.09 9.01 -8.12
N ALA A 182 -10.38 10.09 -7.75
CA ALA A 182 -9.19 10.52 -8.47
C ALA A 182 -8.07 9.46 -8.44
N TYR A 183 -7.83 8.80 -7.29
CA TYR A 183 -6.91 7.66 -7.20
C TYR A 183 -7.37 6.47 -8.06
N ALA A 184 -8.66 6.14 -8.02
CA ALA A 184 -9.24 5.06 -8.81
C ALA A 184 -9.11 5.26 -10.33
N ALA A 185 -9.08 6.51 -10.80
CA ALA A 185 -8.75 6.85 -12.19
C ALA A 185 -7.23 6.95 -12.45
N ASN A 186 -6.48 7.60 -11.55
CA ASN A 186 -5.05 7.88 -11.75
C ASN A 186 -4.22 6.60 -11.86
N PHE A 187 -4.39 5.60 -10.99
CA PHE A 187 -3.50 4.43 -11.03
C PHE A 187 -3.64 3.61 -12.33
N PRO A 188 -4.84 3.29 -12.85
CA PRO A 188 -4.97 2.66 -14.17
C PRO A 188 -4.39 3.49 -15.32
N ILE A 189 -4.61 4.80 -15.33
CA ILE A 189 -4.06 5.73 -16.35
C ILE A 189 -2.53 5.75 -16.28
N GLN A 190 -1.97 5.92 -15.08
CA GLN A 190 -0.53 5.95 -14.83
C GLN A 190 0.13 4.63 -15.22
N LYS A 191 -0.47 3.46 -14.92
CA LYS A 191 0.08 2.15 -15.28
C LYS A 191 -0.06 1.82 -16.76
N PHE A 192 -1.11 2.29 -17.43
CA PHE A 192 -1.23 2.26 -18.89
C PHE A 192 -0.10 3.06 -19.57
N LEU A 193 0.15 4.29 -19.12
CA LEU A 193 1.23 5.14 -19.63
C LEU A 193 2.62 4.56 -19.32
N GLN A 194 2.85 4.09 -18.09
CA GLN A 194 4.11 3.51 -17.66
C GLN A 194 4.47 2.24 -18.45
N ALA A 195 3.54 1.32 -18.70
CA ALA A 195 3.78 0.13 -19.53
C ALA A 195 4.32 0.45 -20.94
N GLN A 196 3.84 1.54 -21.54
CA GLN A 196 4.28 2.06 -22.85
C GLN A 196 5.59 2.86 -22.78
N SER A 197 6.29 2.86 -21.63
CA SER A 197 7.45 3.73 -21.32
C SER A 197 7.16 5.24 -21.30
N ILE A 198 5.89 5.65 -21.31
CA ILE A 198 5.46 7.06 -21.36
C ILE A 198 5.39 7.64 -19.94
N VAL A 199 6.55 7.84 -19.30
CA VAL A 199 6.61 8.27 -17.88
C VAL A 199 6.84 9.78 -17.72
N ALA A 200 7.60 10.41 -18.63
CA ALA A 200 7.95 11.83 -18.53
C ALA A 200 6.75 12.81 -18.55
N PRO A 201 5.69 12.63 -19.37
CA PRO A 201 4.53 13.54 -19.34
C PRO A 201 3.89 13.64 -17.95
N SER A 202 3.76 12.51 -17.24
CA SER A 202 3.21 12.49 -15.89
C SER A 202 4.06 13.24 -14.86
N SER A 203 5.40 13.30 -15.03
CA SER A 203 6.26 14.09 -14.13
C SER A 203 6.10 15.60 -14.33
N TYR A 204 5.98 16.06 -15.58
CA TYR A 204 5.66 17.46 -15.88
C TYR A 204 4.25 17.84 -15.39
N ILE A 205 3.27 16.96 -15.55
CA ILE A 205 1.90 17.15 -15.03
C ILE A 205 1.90 17.27 -13.50
N SER A 206 2.61 16.39 -12.78
CA SER A 206 2.76 16.48 -11.32
C SER A 206 3.46 17.78 -10.89
N ALA A 207 4.49 18.23 -11.62
CA ALA A 207 5.21 19.46 -11.30
C ALA A 207 4.34 20.72 -11.49
N ALA A 208 3.63 20.81 -12.62
CA ALA A 208 2.67 21.88 -12.87
C ALA A 208 1.52 21.87 -11.86
N THR A 209 1.01 20.68 -11.51
CA THR A 209 -0.03 20.53 -10.49
C THR A 209 0.45 21.02 -9.12
N LEU A 210 1.68 20.72 -8.70
CA LEU A 210 2.20 21.21 -7.42
C LEU A 210 2.23 22.74 -7.36
N VAL A 211 2.66 23.42 -8.43
CA VAL A 211 2.67 24.90 -8.49
C VAL A 211 1.25 25.45 -8.39
N VAL A 212 0.29 24.87 -9.13
CA VAL A 212 -1.13 25.25 -9.06
C VAL A 212 -1.72 24.97 -7.68
N HIS A 213 -1.39 23.83 -7.06
CA HIS A 213 -1.84 23.46 -5.71
C HIS A 213 -1.36 24.47 -4.66
N LEU A 214 -0.08 24.84 -4.66
CA LEU A 214 0.46 25.80 -3.70
C LEU A 214 -0.22 27.17 -3.81
N LEU A 215 -0.44 27.65 -5.04
CA LEU A 215 -1.15 28.90 -5.30
C LEU A 215 -2.61 28.84 -4.83
N LEU A 216 -3.36 27.83 -5.27
CA LEU A 216 -4.79 27.72 -4.99
C LEU A 216 -5.09 27.39 -3.53
N SER A 217 -4.24 26.59 -2.86
CA SER A 217 -4.35 26.34 -1.42
C SER A 217 -4.16 27.64 -0.62
N TRP A 218 -3.17 28.47 -0.95
CA TRP A 218 -2.98 29.78 -0.30
C TRP A 218 -4.21 30.69 -0.48
N ILE A 219 -4.81 30.73 -1.67
CA ILE A 219 -6.04 31.50 -1.94
C ILE A 219 -7.23 30.95 -1.15
N VAL A 220 -7.55 29.66 -1.31
CA VAL A 220 -8.74 29.05 -0.71
C VAL A 220 -8.69 29.05 0.83
N ILE A 221 -7.52 28.78 1.40
CA ILE A 221 -7.36 28.64 2.85
C ILE A 221 -7.31 30.03 3.52
N TYR A 222 -6.50 30.97 3.03
CA TYR A 222 -6.27 32.25 3.73
C TYR A 222 -7.00 33.47 3.14
N LYS A 223 -7.38 33.46 1.85
CA LYS A 223 -8.09 34.60 1.22
C LYS A 223 -9.59 34.38 1.16
N LEU A 224 -10.04 33.14 0.95
CA LEU A 224 -11.45 32.77 0.98
C LEU A 224 -11.90 32.21 2.35
N GLY A 225 -10.96 31.86 3.23
CA GLY A 225 -11.26 31.43 4.60
C GLY A 225 -11.91 30.05 4.71
N TRP A 226 -11.81 29.18 3.69
CA TRP A 226 -12.45 27.85 3.68
C TRP A 226 -11.79 26.84 4.64
N GLY A 227 -10.66 27.23 5.25
CA GLY A 227 -10.00 26.49 6.34
C GLY A 227 -9.70 25.03 5.99
N LEU A 228 -9.94 24.15 6.97
CA LEU A 228 -9.59 22.74 6.92
C LEU A 228 -10.33 21.96 5.81
N LEU A 229 -11.60 22.29 5.54
CA LEU A 229 -12.36 21.68 4.44
C LEU A 229 -11.83 22.16 3.08
N GLY A 230 -11.52 23.46 2.96
CA GLY A 230 -10.92 24.04 1.76
C GLY A 230 -9.57 23.42 1.40
N ALA A 231 -8.73 23.15 2.41
CA ALA A 231 -7.44 22.48 2.23
C ALA A 231 -7.60 21.06 1.65
N ALA A 232 -8.49 20.25 2.24
CA ALA A 232 -8.77 18.90 1.76
C ALA A 232 -9.40 18.88 0.35
N LEU A 233 -10.34 19.79 0.08
CA LEU A 233 -10.96 19.93 -1.25
C LEU A 233 -9.94 20.38 -2.31
N MET A 234 -8.98 21.25 -1.96
CA MET A 234 -7.93 21.67 -2.88
C MET A 234 -6.93 20.55 -3.18
N LEU A 235 -6.60 19.72 -2.18
CA LEU A 235 -5.83 18.50 -2.39
C LEU A 235 -6.58 17.52 -3.31
N SER A 236 -7.87 17.26 -3.06
CA SER A 236 -8.75 16.48 -3.94
C SER A 236 -8.77 17.02 -5.38
N PHE A 237 -8.94 18.33 -5.56
CA PHE A 237 -8.95 18.99 -6.87
C PHE A 237 -7.62 18.82 -7.62
N SER A 238 -6.50 18.91 -6.91
CA SER A 238 -5.15 18.74 -7.48
C SER A 238 -4.97 17.32 -8.05
N TRP A 239 -5.50 16.30 -7.38
CA TRP A 239 -5.49 14.93 -7.94
C TRP A 239 -6.40 14.79 -9.18
N TRP A 240 -7.50 15.55 -9.27
CA TRP A 240 -8.32 15.59 -10.48
C TRP A 240 -7.64 16.34 -11.64
N ILE A 241 -6.83 17.38 -11.40
CA ILE A 241 -5.97 17.99 -12.43
C ILE A 241 -5.05 16.92 -13.03
N ILE A 242 -4.38 16.12 -12.19
CA ILE A 242 -3.45 15.06 -12.61
C ILE A 242 -4.18 14.00 -13.46
N VAL A 243 -5.38 13.57 -13.05
CA VAL A 243 -6.21 12.61 -13.81
C VAL A 243 -6.60 13.16 -15.17
N ILE A 244 -7.15 14.38 -15.21
CA ILE A 244 -7.66 15.00 -16.45
C ILE A 244 -6.51 15.25 -17.42
N ALA A 245 -5.38 15.81 -16.94
CA ALA A 245 -4.23 16.09 -17.80
C ALA A 245 -3.58 14.81 -18.36
N GLN A 246 -3.45 13.74 -17.57
CA GLN A 246 -2.96 12.45 -18.11
C GLN A 246 -3.95 11.81 -19.09
N PHE A 247 -5.27 11.92 -18.86
CA PHE A 247 -6.25 11.38 -19.80
C PHE A 247 -6.33 12.19 -21.11
N VAL A 248 -6.24 13.52 -21.04
CA VAL A 248 -6.10 14.39 -22.22
C VAL A 248 -4.83 14.04 -23.01
N TYR A 249 -3.71 13.75 -22.33
CA TYR A 249 -2.51 13.26 -23.02
C TYR A 249 -2.76 11.95 -23.78
N ILE A 250 -3.47 10.97 -23.19
CA ILE A 250 -3.83 9.71 -23.88
C ILE A 250 -4.69 9.98 -25.12
N LEU A 251 -5.63 10.93 -25.07
CA LEU A 251 -6.52 11.25 -26.18
C LEU A 251 -5.84 12.02 -27.32
N VAL A 252 -4.80 12.81 -27.03
CA VAL A 252 -4.16 13.74 -28.00
C VAL A 252 -2.82 13.22 -28.53
N SER A 253 -2.12 12.34 -27.80
CA SER A 253 -0.79 11.85 -28.20
C SER A 253 -0.87 10.70 -29.21
N ASP A 254 -0.25 10.86 -30.39
CA ASP A 254 -0.11 9.77 -31.37
C ASP A 254 0.55 8.51 -30.79
N ARG A 255 1.36 8.63 -29.74
CA ARG A 255 1.96 7.48 -29.01
C ARG A 255 0.90 6.54 -28.42
N CYS A 256 -0.27 7.04 -28.05
CA CYS A 256 -1.35 6.25 -27.45
C CYS A 256 -2.44 5.82 -28.47
N LYS A 257 -2.32 6.24 -29.74
CA LYS A 257 -3.35 6.05 -30.78
C LYS A 257 -3.66 4.59 -31.11
N TYR A 258 -2.68 3.69 -30.94
CA TYR A 258 -2.85 2.24 -31.15
C TYR A 258 -3.24 1.48 -29.87
N THR A 259 -3.04 2.08 -28.70
CA THR A 259 -3.29 1.45 -27.38
C THR A 259 -4.59 1.95 -26.73
N TRP A 260 -5.10 3.10 -27.17
CA TRP A 260 -6.40 3.65 -26.79
C TRP A 260 -7.30 3.86 -28.01
N THR A 261 -8.17 2.90 -28.27
CA THR A 261 -9.16 2.91 -29.37
C THR A 261 -10.55 3.39 -28.96
N GLY A 262 -10.69 3.97 -27.76
CA GLY A 262 -11.96 4.41 -27.18
C GLY A 262 -12.57 3.42 -26.17
N LEU A 263 -13.83 3.65 -25.78
CA LEU A 263 -14.53 2.83 -24.78
C LEU A 263 -14.97 1.48 -25.37
N SER A 264 -14.81 0.40 -24.60
CA SER A 264 -15.09 -0.96 -25.05
C SER A 264 -15.85 -1.79 -24.01
N TRP A 265 -16.96 -2.42 -24.44
CA TRP A 265 -17.75 -3.35 -23.62
C TRP A 265 -16.92 -4.53 -23.08
N GLN A 266 -15.82 -4.90 -23.75
CA GLN A 266 -14.91 -5.95 -23.28
C GLN A 266 -14.31 -5.66 -21.90
N ALA A 267 -14.25 -4.39 -21.47
CA ALA A 267 -13.79 -3.95 -20.16
C ALA A 267 -14.60 -4.59 -19.01
N PHE A 268 -15.92 -4.76 -19.19
CA PHE A 268 -16.80 -5.40 -18.20
C PHE A 268 -16.63 -6.93 -18.16
N SER A 269 -16.05 -7.54 -19.21
CA SER A 269 -15.81 -8.98 -19.22
C SER A 269 -14.62 -9.36 -18.33
N GLY A 270 -14.71 -10.48 -17.61
CA GLY A 270 -13.59 -11.04 -16.83
C GLY A 270 -13.24 -10.31 -15.52
N LEU A 271 -14.06 -9.35 -15.07
CA LEU A 271 -13.85 -8.56 -13.84
C LEU A 271 -13.55 -9.42 -12.59
N TRP A 272 -14.14 -10.60 -12.45
CA TRP A 272 -13.96 -11.47 -11.29
C TRP A 272 -12.53 -12.03 -11.14
N ASP A 273 -11.86 -12.37 -12.24
CA ASP A 273 -10.47 -12.85 -12.20
C ASP A 273 -9.49 -11.69 -12.04
N PHE A 274 -9.78 -10.55 -12.65
CA PHE A 274 -9.03 -9.31 -12.45
C PHE A 274 -9.10 -8.83 -10.97
N LEU A 275 -10.26 -8.97 -10.33
CA LEU A 275 -10.45 -8.67 -8.91
C LEU A 275 -9.63 -9.57 -8.00
N LYS A 276 -9.52 -10.88 -8.28
CA LYS A 276 -8.67 -11.80 -7.49
C LYS A 276 -7.20 -11.36 -7.51
N LEU A 277 -6.70 -10.99 -8.69
CA LEU A 277 -5.32 -10.54 -8.89
C LEU A 277 -5.05 -9.19 -8.20
N SER A 278 -5.92 -8.21 -8.42
CA SER A 278 -5.85 -6.88 -7.80
C SER A 278 -5.96 -6.95 -6.27
N THR A 279 -6.86 -7.78 -5.73
CA THR A 279 -7.03 -7.98 -4.28
C THR A 279 -5.80 -8.62 -3.65
N ALA A 280 -5.15 -9.59 -4.31
CA ALA A 280 -3.91 -10.18 -3.79
C ALA A 280 -2.79 -9.13 -3.70
N SER A 281 -2.67 -8.28 -4.73
CA SER A 281 -1.68 -7.19 -4.79
C SER A 281 -1.92 -6.11 -3.72
N ALA A 282 -3.19 -5.78 -3.46
CA ALA A 282 -3.58 -4.90 -2.36
C ALA A 282 -3.26 -5.49 -0.98
N ILE A 283 -3.63 -6.74 -0.73
CA ILE A 283 -3.33 -7.42 0.54
C ILE A 283 -1.82 -7.45 0.79
N MET A 284 -1.01 -7.75 -0.23
CA MET A 284 0.46 -7.75 -0.13
C MET A 284 1.00 -6.39 0.36
N LEU A 285 0.54 -5.28 -0.23
CA LEU A 285 0.99 -3.94 0.12
C LEU A 285 0.46 -3.48 1.48
N CYS A 286 -0.81 -3.76 1.81
CA CYS A 286 -1.37 -3.46 3.13
C CYS A 286 -0.61 -4.18 4.25
N LEU A 287 -0.17 -5.43 4.03
CA LEU A 287 0.62 -6.19 5.01
C LEU A 287 2.00 -5.57 5.26
N GLU A 288 2.59 -4.96 4.25
CA GLU A 288 3.84 -4.20 4.35
C GLU A 288 3.61 -2.90 5.11
N THR A 289 2.65 -2.06 4.72
CA THR A 289 2.40 -0.77 5.40
C THR A 289 1.92 -0.92 6.84
N TRP A 290 1.07 -1.91 7.15
CA TRP A 290 0.56 -2.12 8.51
C TRP A 290 1.62 -2.67 9.48
N TYR A 291 2.68 -3.33 8.99
CA TYR A 291 3.77 -3.83 9.82
C TYR A 291 4.50 -2.69 10.53
N TYR A 292 4.89 -1.65 9.78
CA TYR A 292 5.51 -0.43 10.34
C TYR A 292 4.59 0.25 11.36
N GLN A 293 3.30 0.42 11.04
CA GLN A 293 2.33 1.07 11.92
C GLN A 293 2.12 0.30 13.23
N ILE A 294 2.06 -1.03 13.19
CA ILE A 294 1.91 -1.85 14.40
C ILE A 294 3.16 -1.72 15.29
N LEU A 295 4.36 -1.66 14.72
CA LEU A 295 5.60 -1.48 15.51
C LEU A 295 5.69 -0.08 16.15
N VAL A 296 5.25 0.98 15.46
CA VAL A 296 5.12 2.32 16.04
C VAL A 296 4.11 2.32 17.21
N LEU A 297 2.94 1.70 17.04
CA LEU A 297 1.94 1.55 18.11
C LEU A 297 2.49 0.76 19.32
N ILE A 298 3.32 -0.26 19.09
CA ILE A 298 3.99 -1.02 20.16
C ILE A 298 5.02 -0.16 20.89
N ALA A 299 5.72 0.76 20.21
CA ALA A 299 6.64 1.69 20.85
C ALA A 299 5.94 2.75 21.72
N GLY A 300 4.70 3.11 21.41
CA GLY A 300 3.85 3.93 22.28
C GLY A 300 3.50 3.30 23.63
N LEU A 301 3.87 2.04 23.87
CA LEU A 301 3.70 1.35 25.15
C LEU A 301 4.99 1.33 26.02
N LEU A 302 6.08 1.95 25.56
CA LEU A 302 7.34 2.07 26.31
C LEU A 302 7.22 3.06 27.48
N GLN A 303 8.08 2.92 28.50
CA GLN A 303 8.08 3.82 29.67
C GLN A 303 8.35 5.29 29.31
N ASN A 304 9.19 5.52 28.28
CA ASN A 304 9.49 6.84 27.72
C ASN A 304 8.81 7.02 26.34
N ALA A 305 7.51 6.67 26.24
CA ALA A 305 6.76 6.62 24.98
C ALA A 305 6.83 7.91 24.15
N GLU A 306 6.81 9.10 24.79
CA GLU A 306 6.85 10.41 24.12
C GLU A 306 8.11 10.61 23.27
N ILE A 307 9.29 10.59 23.90
CA ILE A 307 10.60 10.71 23.23
C ILE A 307 10.79 9.58 22.20
N ALA A 308 10.32 8.37 22.49
CA ALA A 308 10.39 7.25 21.58
C ALA A 308 9.53 7.46 20.33
N LEU A 309 8.27 7.87 20.48
CA LEU A 309 7.35 8.10 19.37
C LEU A 309 7.80 9.29 18.50
N ASP A 310 8.27 10.39 19.10
CA ASP A 310 8.76 11.54 18.35
C ASP A 310 9.99 11.19 17.49
N ALA A 311 10.98 10.50 18.09
CA ALA A 311 12.17 10.08 17.37
C ALA A 311 11.85 9.02 16.29
N LEU A 312 10.93 8.09 16.56
CA LEU A 312 10.42 7.15 15.56
C LEU A 312 9.70 7.88 14.42
N SER A 313 8.86 8.88 14.72
CA SER A 313 8.10 9.66 13.74
C SER A 313 9.02 10.43 12.78
N ILE A 314 10.06 11.10 13.31
CA ILE A 314 11.07 11.79 12.51
C ILE A 314 11.82 10.79 11.60
N CYS A 315 12.33 9.69 12.16
CA CYS A 315 13.05 8.69 11.38
C CYS A 315 12.14 8.00 10.33
N MET A 316 10.88 7.72 10.65
CA MET A 316 9.90 7.16 9.70
C MET A 316 9.52 8.16 8.60
N THR A 317 9.49 9.46 8.90
CA THR A 317 9.32 10.51 7.89
C THR A 317 10.48 10.51 6.90
N VAL A 318 11.73 10.50 7.38
CA VAL A 318 12.93 10.40 6.53
C VAL A 318 12.92 9.10 5.70
N SER A 319 12.55 7.97 6.32
CA SER A 319 12.39 6.68 5.62
C SER A 319 11.32 6.75 4.51
N GLY A 320 10.19 7.41 4.77
CA GLY A 320 9.09 7.58 3.81
C GLY A 320 9.47 8.39 2.58
N TRP A 321 10.31 9.42 2.73
CA TRP A 321 10.86 10.17 1.59
C TRP A 321 11.77 9.31 0.71
N VAL A 322 12.69 8.54 1.31
CA VAL A 322 13.58 7.65 0.54
C VAL A 322 12.80 6.48 -0.08
N TYR A 323 11.76 5.98 0.59
CA TYR A 323 10.86 4.94 0.05
C TYR A 323 10.17 5.36 -1.25
N MET A 324 9.86 6.65 -1.46
CA MET A 324 9.30 7.12 -2.75
C MET A 324 10.29 6.94 -3.92
N ILE A 325 11.59 6.95 -3.65
CA ILE A 325 12.62 6.60 -4.64
C ILE A 325 12.50 5.11 -4.99
N SER A 326 12.43 4.24 -3.99
CA SER A 326 12.21 2.79 -4.17
C SER A 326 10.90 2.47 -4.91
N VAL A 327 9.83 3.25 -4.71
CA VAL A 327 8.55 3.08 -5.43
C VAL A 327 8.68 3.49 -6.90
N GLY A 328 9.49 4.52 -7.22
CA GLY A 328 9.82 4.85 -8.61
C GLY A 328 10.65 3.77 -9.31
N PHE A 329 11.62 3.16 -8.60
CA PHE A 329 12.36 1.99 -9.10
C PHE A 329 11.50 0.72 -9.21
N ASN A 330 10.54 0.51 -8.30
CA ASN A 330 9.53 -0.58 -8.38
C ASN A 330 8.66 -0.47 -9.63
N ALA A 331 8.18 0.73 -9.98
CA ALA A 331 7.43 0.96 -11.22
C ALA A 331 8.31 0.69 -12.46
N ALA A 332 9.52 1.25 -12.52
CA ALA A 332 10.44 1.02 -13.63
C ALA A 332 10.81 -0.47 -13.78
N ALA A 333 11.01 -1.18 -12.67
CA ALA A 333 11.26 -2.63 -12.65
C ALA A 333 10.11 -3.43 -13.27
N SER A 334 8.86 -3.12 -12.90
CA SER A 334 7.68 -3.79 -13.45
C SER A 334 7.51 -3.50 -14.93
N VAL A 335 7.67 -2.25 -15.37
CA VAL A 335 7.64 -1.90 -16.80
C VAL A 335 8.71 -2.65 -17.59
N ARG A 336 9.96 -2.68 -17.14
CA ARG A 336 11.04 -3.43 -17.82
C ARG A 336 10.70 -4.91 -17.92
N VAL A 337 10.46 -5.58 -16.78
CA VAL A 337 10.35 -7.04 -16.74
C VAL A 337 9.05 -7.53 -17.41
N SER A 338 7.92 -6.85 -17.22
CA SER A 338 6.67 -7.22 -17.92
C SER A 338 6.78 -7.04 -19.43
N ASN A 339 7.46 -6.00 -19.92
CA ASN A 339 7.71 -5.78 -21.35
C ASN A 339 8.61 -6.85 -21.94
N GLU A 340 9.75 -7.18 -21.31
CA GLU A 340 10.65 -8.26 -21.78
C GLU A 340 9.98 -9.65 -21.73
N LEU A 341 9.17 -9.92 -20.70
CA LEU A 341 8.36 -11.14 -20.61
C LEU A 341 7.29 -11.22 -21.72
N GLY A 342 6.73 -10.09 -22.16
CA GLY A 342 5.79 -10.00 -23.27
C GLY A 342 6.46 -10.21 -24.63
N ALA A 343 7.62 -9.58 -24.85
CA ALA A 343 8.43 -9.73 -26.07
C ALA A 343 9.04 -11.13 -26.23
N GLY A 344 9.17 -11.87 -25.13
CA GLY A 344 9.72 -13.23 -25.12
C GLY A 344 11.23 -13.28 -24.90
N HIS A 345 11.78 -12.30 -24.17
CA HIS A 345 13.21 -12.11 -23.91
C HIS A 345 13.59 -12.57 -22.48
N PRO A 346 13.82 -13.87 -22.23
CA PRO A 346 14.02 -14.39 -20.88
C PRO A 346 15.34 -13.92 -20.24
N LYS A 347 16.41 -13.68 -21.00
CA LYS A 347 17.68 -13.20 -20.44
C LYS A 347 17.58 -11.73 -20.05
N SER A 348 16.91 -10.93 -20.88
CA SER A 348 16.67 -9.50 -20.66
C SER A 348 15.76 -9.27 -19.46
N ALA A 349 14.70 -10.06 -19.30
CA ALA A 349 13.87 -10.06 -18.10
C ALA A 349 14.71 -10.38 -16.85
N ALA A 350 15.49 -11.47 -16.87
CA ALA A 350 16.36 -11.87 -15.76
C ALA A 350 17.45 -10.83 -15.42
N PHE A 351 18.00 -10.17 -16.45
CA PHE A 351 19.08 -9.20 -16.32
C PHE A 351 18.57 -7.85 -15.82
N SER A 352 17.42 -7.39 -16.33
CA SER A 352 16.72 -6.18 -15.86
C SER A 352 16.50 -6.26 -14.35
N VAL A 353 15.97 -7.37 -13.83
CA VAL A 353 15.80 -7.60 -12.39
C VAL A 353 17.07 -7.28 -11.58
N VAL A 354 18.22 -7.78 -12.03
CA VAL A 354 19.50 -7.59 -11.34
C VAL A 354 19.93 -6.12 -11.42
N ILE A 355 19.90 -5.51 -12.61
CA ILE A 355 20.32 -4.11 -12.79
C ILE A 355 19.41 -3.12 -12.07
N VAL A 356 18.07 -3.32 -12.08
CA VAL A 356 17.16 -2.42 -11.36
C VAL A 356 17.33 -2.56 -9.85
N THR A 357 17.46 -3.80 -9.34
CA THR A 357 17.67 -4.04 -7.91
C THR A 357 19.00 -3.46 -7.43
N LEU A 358 20.09 -3.65 -8.17
CA LEU A 358 21.39 -3.07 -7.84
C LEU A 358 21.39 -1.54 -7.91
N SER A 359 20.75 -0.94 -8.92
CA SER A 359 20.66 0.53 -9.05
C SER A 359 19.91 1.16 -7.87
N SER A 360 18.76 0.57 -7.50
CA SER A 360 17.97 0.99 -6.34
C SER A 360 18.75 0.80 -5.02
N ALA A 361 19.46 -0.32 -4.87
CA ALA A 361 20.30 -0.59 -3.71
C ALA A 361 21.46 0.41 -3.57
N VAL A 362 22.15 0.77 -4.65
CA VAL A 362 23.23 1.77 -4.64
C VAL A 362 22.72 3.14 -4.22
N ILE A 363 21.57 3.58 -4.74
CA ILE A 363 20.96 4.86 -4.37
C ILE A 363 20.51 4.84 -2.90
N ALA A 364 19.94 3.74 -2.42
CA ALA A 364 19.58 3.58 -1.02
C ALA A 364 20.82 3.57 -0.08
N VAL A 365 21.94 2.96 -0.49
CA VAL A 365 23.22 3.04 0.24
C VAL A 365 23.74 4.48 0.29
N ILE A 366 23.66 5.24 -0.80
CA ILE A 366 24.02 6.68 -0.81
C ILE A 366 23.13 7.46 0.16
N CYS A 367 21.80 7.24 0.13
CA CYS A 367 20.87 7.88 1.08
C CYS A 367 21.16 7.50 2.54
N ALA A 368 21.50 6.24 2.81
CA ALA A 368 21.87 5.76 4.14
C ALA A 368 23.18 6.38 4.65
N ILE A 369 24.19 6.54 3.78
CA ILE A 369 25.44 7.23 4.10
C ILE A 369 25.18 8.71 4.42
N LEU A 370 24.33 9.39 3.64
CA LEU A 370 23.95 10.79 3.89
C LEU A 370 23.20 10.94 5.23
N VAL A 371 22.27 10.04 5.55
CA VAL A 371 21.57 10.01 6.85
C VAL A 371 22.55 9.77 8.00
N LEU A 372 23.53 8.87 7.85
CA LEU A 372 24.56 8.62 8.86
C LEU A 372 25.51 9.82 9.06
N ALA A 373 25.91 10.49 7.97
CA ALA A 373 26.74 11.69 8.03
C ALA A 373 26.01 12.87 8.70
N LEU A 374 24.71 13.01 8.46
CA LEU A 374 23.86 14.08 8.98
C LEU A 374 23.14 13.72 10.30
N ARG A 375 23.39 12.56 10.90
CA ARG A 375 22.63 12.00 12.05
C ARG A 375 22.48 12.93 13.25
N HIS A 376 23.44 13.82 13.50
CA HIS A 376 23.44 14.78 14.60
C HIS A 376 22.75 16.12 14.27
N VAL A 377 22.30 16.31 13.02
CA VAL A 377 21.76 17.58 12.50
C VAL A 377 20.38 17.41 11.85
N ILE A 378 20.13 16.27 11.18
CA ILE A 378 18.92 15.99 10.39
C ILE A 378 17.61 16.12 11.19
N SER A 379 17.64 15.83 12.48
CA SER A 379 16.52 15.97 13.41
C SER A 379 16.12 17.43 13.68
N TYR A 380 17.05 18.38 13.62
CA TYR A 380 16.77 19.79 13.93
C TYR A 380 15.92 20.51 12.88
N VAL A 381 15.65 19.86 11.73
CA VAL A 381 14.63 20.28 10.75
C VAL A 381 13.20 20.04 11.28
N PHE A 382 13.04 19.11 12.24
CA PHE A 382 11.74 18.66 12.76
C PHE A 382 11.50 19.01 14.24
N THR A 383 12.56 19.21 15.03
CA THR A 383 12.44 19.53 16.47
C THR A 383 13.58 20.43 16.96
N SER A 384 13.26 21.35 17.87
CA SER A 384 14.27 22.15 18.59
C SER A 384 14.77 21.48 19.88
N GLY A 385 14.20 20.34 20.27
CA GLY A 385 14.52 19.65 21.51
C GLY A 385 15.69 18.68 21.37
N SER A 386 16.81 18.96 22.03
CA SER A 386 18.03 18.12 22.01
C SER A 386 17.74 16.66 22.38
N THR A 387 16.92 16.39 23.40
CA THR A 387 16.57 15.03 23.84
C THR A 387 15.97 14.17 22.72
N VAL A 388 15.14 14.76 21.85
CA VAL A 388 14.56 14.06 20.69
C VAL A 388 15.57 14.00 19.54
N ALA A 389 16.36 15.05 19.33
CA ALA A 389 17.41 15.08 18.31
C ALA A 389 18.51 14.02 18.56
N ASP A 390 18.90 13.82 19.82
CA ASP A 390 19.84 12.79 20.26
C ASP A 390 19.24 11.38 20.07
N ALA A 391 17.97 11.18 20.44
CA ALA A 391 17.27 9.91 20.20
C ALA A 391 17.17 9.56 18.70
N VAL A 392 16.96 10.56 17.82
CA VAL A 392 17.05 10.37 16.37
C VAL A 392 18.48 10.03 15.93
N SER A 393 19.50 10.68 16.49
CA SER A 393 20.91 10.34 16.19
C SER A 393 21.29 8.93 16.64
N GLU A 394 20.71 8.44 17.75
CA GLU A 394 20.85 7.05 18.21
C GLU A 394 20.08 6.03 17.35
N LEU A 395 18.93 6.40 16.79
CA LEU A 395 18.14 5.56 15.88
C LEU A 395 18.65 5.59 14.43
N SER A 396 19.44 6.61 14.06
CA SER A 396 19.95 6.80 12.69
C SER A 396 20.67 5.59 12.08
N PRO A 397 21.44 4.76 12.82
CA PRO A 397 21.99 3.51 12.28
C PRO A 397 20.92 2.47 11.90
N PHE A 398 19.84 2.38 12.69
CA PHE A 398 18.72 1.48 12.39
C PHE A 398 17.91 2.00 11.19
N LEU A 399 17.69 3.32 11.12
CA LEU A 399 17.11 4.00 9.95
C LEU A 399 17.94 3.75 8.68
N ALA A 400 19.27 3.87 8.75
CA ALA A 400 20.17 3.63 7.62
C ALA A 400 20.08 2.18 7.09
N ILE A 401 20.04 1.18 7.97
CA ILE A 401 19.81 -0.22 7.59
C ILE A 401 18.42 -0.40 6.96
N SER A 402 17.37 0.20 7.56
CA SER A 402 16.02 0.17 7.00
C SER A 402 15.94 0.83 5.63
N ILE A 403 16.64 1.94 5.38
CA ILE A 403 16.72 2.58 4.06
C ILE A 403 17.31 1.62 3.02
N ILE A 404 18.41 0.92 3.33
CA ILE A 404 19.05 -0.02 2.40
C ILE A 404 18.10 -1.19 2.07
N LEU A 405 17.44 -1.77 3.07
CA LEU A 405 16.46 -2.85 2.86
C LEU A 405 15.24 -2.36 2.08
N ASN A 406 14.71 -1.18 2.41
CA ASN A 406 13.61 -0.53 1.70
C ASN A 406 14.01 -0.07 0.29
N GLY A 407 15.30 -0.01 -0.06
CA GLY A 407 15.79 0.17 -1.43
C GLY A 407 15.69 -1.08 -2.30
N ILE A 408 15.83 -2.26 -1.68
CA ILE A 408 15.89 -3.56 -2.36
C ILE A 408 14.49 -4.21 -2.40
N GLN A 409 13.80 -4.19 -1.28
CA GLN A 409 12.60 -5.00 -1.02
C GLN A 409 11.37 -4.64 -1.88
N PRO A 410 11.06 -3.35 -2.15
CA PRO A 410 9.98 -2.99 -3.08
C PRO A 410 10.25 -3.42 -4.52
N VAL A 411 11.52 -3.39 -4.97
CA VAL A 411 11.89 -3.82 -6.32
C VAL A 411 11.68 -5.33 -6.45
N LEU A 412 12.21 -6.13 -5.51
CA LEU A 412 12.06 -7.58 -5.53
C LEU A 412 10.61 -8.07 -5.38
N SER A 413 9.80 -7.38 -4.57
CA SER A 413 8.38 -7.74 -4.41
C SER A 413 7.54 -7.45 -5.66
N VAL A 414 8.05 -6.68 -6.63
CA VAL A 414 7.38 -6.48 -7.93
C VAL A 414 7.51 -7.68 -8.87
N PHE A 415 8.65 -8.38 -8.90
CA PHE A 415 8.77 -9.63 -9.66
C PHE A 415 7.87 -10.73 -9.07
N GLY A 416 7.59 -10.61 -7.77
CA GLY A 416 6.50 -11.27 -7.06
C GLY A 416 5.08 -11.03 -7.61
N LYS A 417 4.85 -10.09 -8.53
CA LYS A 417 3.56 -9.88 -9.21
C LYS A 417 3.47 -10.63 -10.54
N GLU A 418 4.58 -10.66 -11.28
CA GLU A 418 4.55 -10.90 -12.72
C GLU A 418 4.57 -12.39 -13.09
N GLY A 419 5.18 -13.19 -12.21
CA GLY A 419 5.20 -14.63 -12.27
C GLY A 419 3.79 -15.26 -12.15
N GLY A 420 3.45 -16.10 -13.12
CA GLY A 420 2.08 -16.60 -13.31
C GLY A 420 1.97 -18.11 -13.16
N LYS A 421 1.86 -18.65 -11.94
CA LYS A 421 1.67 -20.12 -11.73
C LYS A 421 0.29 -20.61 -12.18
N HIS A 422 0.10 -20.71 -13.49
CA HIS A 422 -0.95 -21.51 -14.08
C HIS A 422 -0.45 -22.96 -14.25
N LYS A 423 -1.25 -23.93 -13.80
CA LYS A 423 -1.00 -25.35 -14.08
C LYS A 423 -1.75 -25.69 -15.36
N PRO A 424 -1.09 -26.22 -16.42
CA PRO A 424 -1.79 -26.55 -17.64
C PRO A 424 -2.89 -27.58 -17.36
N ARG A 425 -4.12 -27.30 -17.81
CA ARG A 425 -5.11 -28.37 -18.01
C ARG A 425 -4.53 -29.29 -19.07
N LYS A 426 -4.51 -30.60 -18.80
CA LYS A 426 -4.34 -31.58 -19.88
C LYS A 426 -5.56 -31.47 -20.79
N HIS A 427 -5.45 -30.75 -21.90
CA HIS A 427 -6.34 -30.97 -23.01
C HIS A 427 -5.97 -32.34 -23.60
N THR A 428 -6.88 -33.30 -23.43
CA THR A 428 -6.85 -34.53 -24.22
C THR A 428 -7.17 -34.13 -25.66
N SER A 429 -6.16 -34.17 -26.52
CA SER A 429 -6.33 -34.00 -27.96
C SER A 429 -7.18 -35.14 -28.50
N HIS A 430 -8.46 -34.87 -28.78
CA HIS A 430 -9.28 -35.79 -29.55
C HIS A 430 -8.80 -35.76 -31.00
N ASN A 431 -8.04 -36.79 -31.38
CA ASN A 431 -7.69 -37.04 -32.77
C ASN A 431 -8.96 -37.55 -33.50
N PRO A 432 -9.44 -36.88 -34.56
CA PRO A 432 -10.71 -37.23 -35.20
C PRO A 432 -10.51 -38.23 -36.35
N GLU A 433 -10.14 -39.47 -36.04
CA GLU A 433 -9.95 -40.53 -37.05
C GLU A 433 -10.75 -41.81 -36.74
N ASN A 434 -11.32 -42.38 -37.81
CA ASN A 434 -11.97 -43.70 -37.92
C ASN A 434 -13.05 -44.07 -36.88
N THR A 435 -14.32 -43.88 -37.29
CA THR A 435 -15.45 -44.70 -36.82
C THR A 435 -16.11 -45.41 -37.99
N SER A 436 -15.58 -46.58 -38.37
CA SER A 436 -16.20 -47.50 -39.32
C SER A 436 -16.45 -48.87 -38.67
N ASN A 437 -17.65 -49.41 -38.89
CA ASN A 437 -18.16 -50.74 -38.51
C ASN A 437 -18.89 -50.85 -37.15
N PRO A 438 -20.15 -51.35 -37.10
CA PRO A 438 -20.95 -51.43 -35.88
C PRO A 438 -20.94 -52.82 -35.22
N ALA A 439 -21.80 -52.97 -34.20
CA ALA A 439 -22.25 -54.20 -33.53
C ALA A 439 -21.34 -54.84 -32.45
N LYS A 440 -21.78 -54.72 -31.19
CA LYS A 440 -22.23 -55.87 -30.39
C LYS A 440 -23.24 -55.45 -29.31
N ARG A 441 -24.15 -56.37 -28.96
CA ARG A 441 -25.15 -56.23 -27.87
C ARG A 441 -24.71 -57.03 -26.65
N SER A 442 -24.99 -56.51 -25.45
CA SER A 442 -25.39 -57.23 -24.21
C SER A 442 -25.43 -56.18 -23.08
N SER A 443 -26.59 -55.65 -22.69
CA SER A 443 -27.48 -56.18 -21.63
C SER A 443 -26.87 -56.11 -20.22
N ASP A 444 -27.44 -55.25 -19.37
CA ASP A 444 -27.95 -55.63 -18.04
C ASP A 444 -28.84 -54.51 -17.46
N GLU A 445 -29.54 -54.78 -16.35
CA GLU A 445 -30.84 -54.19 -16.06
C GLU A 445 -30.90 -53.11 -14.93
N ARG A 446 -32.11 -52.56 -14.76
CA ARG A 446 -32.56 -51.53 -13.78
C ARG A 446 -32.80 -52.15 -12.37
N PRO A 447 -33.39 -51.47 -11.35
CA PRO A 447 -33.82 -50.06 -11.21
C PRO A 447 -33.48 -49.33 -9.88
N THR A 448 -33.89 -48.06 -9.88
CA THR A 448 -34.05 -47.05 -8.81
C THR A 448 -34.62 -47.46 -7.43
N SER A 449 -34.19 -46.72 -6.40
CA SER A 449 -35.02 -46.19 -5.29
C SER A 449 -34.55 -44.75 -4.98
N VAL A 450 -35.33 -43.69 -4.67
CA VAL A 450 -36.66 -43.41 -4.08
C VAL A 450 -36.60 -42.90 -2.62
N ARG A 451 -36.78 -41.57 -2.49
CA ARG A 451 -37.26 -40.74 -1.36
C ARG A 451 -37.36 -41.35 0.06
N ARG A 452 -36.90 -40.58 1.06
CA ARG A 452 -37.80 -39.99 2.08
C ARG A 452 -37.20 -38.82 2.87
N ALA A 453 -38.09 -38.01 3.46
CA ALA A 453 -37.80 -36.98 4.46
C ALA A 453 -38.99 -36.85 5.44
N ALA A 454 -38.70 -36.73 6.74
CA ALA A 454 -39.60 -36.45 7.88
C ALA A 454 -38.68 -36.14 9.09
N LEU A 455 -38.78 -35.02 9.82
CA LEU A 455 -39.83 -34.49 10.71
C LEU A 455 -39.83 -35.10 12.14
N VAL A 456 -39.36 -34.27 13.09
CA VAL A 456 -39.97 -33.92 14.40
C VAL A 456 -40.39 -35.04 15.39
N ASP A 457 -39.84 -35.01 16.61
CA ASP A 457 -40.63 -34.72 17.84
C ASP A 457 -39.77 -34.18 19.02
N ARG A 458 -40.44 -33.83 20.14
CA ARG A 458 -40.00 -33.08 21.32
C ARG A 458 -39.70 -33.96 22.54
N ARG A 459 -38.95 -33.40 23.51
CA ARG A 459 -39.27 -33.31 24.97
C ARG A 459 -38.17 -32.46 25.63
N SER A 460 -38.38 -31.42 26.45
CA SER A 460 -39.42 -31.00 27.40
C SER A 460 -39.38 -31.69 28.78
N ARG A 461 -38.76 -31.01 29.75
CA ARG A 461 -39.11 -31.05 31.18
C ARG A 461 -38.99 -29.62 31.76
N SER A 462 -39.76 -29.37 32.81
CA SER A 462 -39.90 -28.11 33.56
C SER A 462 -40.08 -28.46 35.06
N ILE A 463 -40.58 -27.52 35.86
CA ILE A 463 -40.86 -27.64 37.31
C ILE A 463 -39.60 -27.40 38.18
N ASP A 464 -39.60 -26.58 39.25
CA ASP A 464 -40.02 -25.17 39.51
C ASP A 464 -39.27 -24.79 40.84
N ASP A 465 -39.59 -23.87 41.77
CA ASP A 465 -40.72 -22.96 42.05
C ASP A 465 -40.30 -21.87 43.08
N ARG A 466 -40.94 -20.68 43.05
CA ARG A 466 -41.07 -19.66 44.13
C ARG A 466 -39.79 -19.03 44.77
N ASP A 467 -39.85 -17.91 45.52
CA ASP A 467 -41.00 -17.09 45.99
C ASP A 467 -40.76 -15.54 45.97
N ARG A 468 -41.67 -14.77 46.59
CA ARG A 468 -41.91 -13.31 46.45
C ARG A 468 -41.36 -12.41 47.57
N SER A 469 -41.66 -11.11 47.41
CA SER A 469 -41.73 -9.96 48.36
C SER A 469 -40.48 -9.05 48.42
N THR A 470 -40.50 -7.69 48.37
CA THR A 470 -41.47 -6.55 48.49
C THR A 470 -41.46 -5.75 49.81
N SER A 471 -40.60 -4.74 49.89
CA SER A 471 -40.72 -3.44 50.61
C SER A 471 -39.44 -2.62 50.30
N ALA A 472 -39.34 -1.27 50.23
CA ALA A 472 -40.16 -0.10 50.55
C ALA A 472 -39.69 0.70 51.79
N ILE A 473 -39.28 1.96 51.54
CA ILE A 473 -39.25 3.14 52.45
C ILE A 473 -38.28 3.07 53.66
N ASP A 474 -37.31 4.00 53.71
CA ASP A 474 -37.27 5.03 54.77
C ASP A 474 -36.55 6.31 54.30
N GLU A 475 -36.94 7.44 54.87
CA GLU A 475 -36.39 8.78 54.64
C GLU A 475 -36.45 9.57 55.96
N ARG A 476 -35.32 10.08 56.47
CA ARG A 476 -35.34 10.89 57.71
C ARG A 476 -34.28 11.99 57.80
N SER A 477 -34.77 13.20 58.05
CA SER A 477 -33.98 14.40 58.36
C SER A 477 -33.81 14.61 59.89
N ARG A 478 -33.20 15.75 60.26
CA ARG A 478 -33.04 16.40 61.60
C ARG A 478 -31.64 16.24 62.21
N SER A 479 -31.08 17.25 62.90
CA SER A 479 -31.50 18.67 63.04
C SER A 479 -30.36 19.56 63.54
N THR A 480 -30.50 20.87 63.31
CA THR A 480 -29.66 21.97 63.85
C THR A 480 -29.71 22.05 65.38
N ASN A 481 -28.70 22.68 66.00
CA ASN A 481 -28.80 23.27 67.33
C ASN A 481 -27.83 24.47 67.50
N ILE A 482 -28.12 25.40 68.42
CA ILE A 482 -27.42 26.70 68.58
C ILE A 482 -27.19 27.01 70.07
N ALA A 483 -25.97 27.39 70.46
CA ALA A 483 -25.55 28.18 71.66
C ALA A 483 -24.07 27.87 72.03
N ILE A 484 -23.30 28.67 72.80
CA ILE A 484 -23.03 30.12 72.86
C ILE A 484 -21.85 30.31 73.87
N VAL A 485 -20.84 31.17 73.56
CA VAL A 485 -19.77 31.68 74.48
C VAL A 485 -18.80 30.59 75.05
N ASP A 486 -17.47 30.71 74.97
CA ASP A 486 -16.63 31.71 75.68
C ASP A 486 -15.37 32.18 74.91
N ARG A 487 -14.77 33.30 75.37
CA ARG A 487 -13.54 33.93 74.87
C ARG A 487 -12.31 33.57 75.72
N ARG A 488 -11.42 32.69 75.25
CA ARG A 488 -9.99 32.70 75.62
C ARG A 488 -9.09 32.04 74.57
N SER A 489 -7.79 32.31 74.64
CA SER A 489 -6.73 31.84 73.73
C SER A 489 -6.85 32.27 72.24
N ARG A 490 -6.39 33.49 71.93
CA ARG A 490 -5.98 33.90 70.57
C ARG A 490 -4.48 34.18 70.53
N SER A 491 -3.65 33.14 70.41
CA SER A 491 -2.21 33.31 70.09
C SER A 491 -1.58 32.08 69.43
N THR A 492 -1.86 30.86 69.89
CA THR A 492 -1.13 29.65 69.45
C THR A 492 -1.73 28.91 68.24
N THR A 493 -3.00 29.09 67.89
CA THR A 493 -3.68 28.24 66.89
C THR A 493 -3.38 28.58 65.42
N ARG A 494 -2.82 29.76 65.11
CA ARG A 494 -2.60 30.20 63.71
C ARG A 494 -1.50 29.40 63.00
N SER A 495 -0.42 29.05 63.70
CA SER A 495 0.71 28.30 63.12
C SER A 495 0.31 26.87 62.75
N SER A 496 -0.44 26.19 63.63
CA SER A 496 -0.90 24.82 63.41
C SER A 496 -1.91 24.72 62.26
N ILE A 497 -2.84 25.66 62.15
CA ILE A 497 -3.81 25.68 61.04
C ILE A 497 -3.10 25.90 59.70
N ALA A 498 -2.15 26.84 59.60
CA ALA A 498 -1.38 27.05 58.38
C ALA A 498 -0.49 25.85 57.97
N LEU A 499 0.00 25.08 58.95
CA LEU A 499 0.76 23.84 58.72
C LEU A 499 -0.14 22.67 58.30
N VAL A 500 -1.34 22.55 58.87
CA VAL A 500 -2.34 21.54 58.46
C VAL A 500 -2.87 21.85 57.07
N ASP A 501 -3.16 23.12 56.75
CA ASP A 501 -3.64 23.55 55.44
C ASP A 501 -2.59 23.32 54.33
N ARG A 502 -1.31 23.67 54.58
CA ARG A 502 -0.21 23.32 53.66
C ARG A 502 0.02 21.81 53.49
N ARG A 503 -0.24 21.00 54.52
CA ARG A 503 -0.20 19.53 54.40
C ARG A 503 -1.42 18.98 53.66
N GLY A 504 -2.61 19.56 53.87
CA GLY A 504 -3.84 19.19 53.19
C GLY A 504 -3.80 19.51 51.70
N THR A 505 -3.40 20.72 51.32
CA THR A 505 -3.21 21.13 49.92
C THR A 505 -2.10 20.32 49.23
N SER A 506 -0.97 20.08 49.90
CA SER A 506 0.08 19.19 49.37
C SER A 506 -0.43 17.76 49.14
N ALA A 507 -1.12 17.17 50.13
CA ALA A 507 -1.70 15.84 50.02
C ALA A 507 -2.84 15.75 48.97
N LEU A 508 -3.60 16.82 48.76
CA LEU A 508 -4.60 16.92 47.70
C LEU A 508 -3.92 16.95 46.32
N VAL A 509 -2.92 17.81 46.12
CA VAL A 509 -2.15 17.87 44.85
C VAL A 509 -1.45 16.53 44.57
N ASP A 510 -0.89 15.87 45.58
CA ASP A 510 -0.24 14.58 45.40
C ASP A 510 -1.26 13.44 45.18
N ARG A 511 -2.45 13.52 45.76
CA ARG A 511 -3.56 12.58 45.50
C ARG A 511 -4.18 12.77 44.12
N ASP A 512 -4.28 14.01 43.64
CA ASP A 512 -4.78 14.35 42.30
C ASP A 512 -3.75 13.99 41.21
N ARG A 513 -2.46 14.22 41.47
CA ARG A 513 -1.34 13.67 40.66
C ARG A 513 -1.33 12.15 40.64
N ARG A 514 -1.63 11.47 41.76
CA ARG A 514 -1.80 10.01 41.78
C ARG A 514 -3.05 9.61 41.00
N SER A 515 -4.19 10.28 41.17
CA SER A 515 -5.45 10.00 40.45
C SER A 515 -5.26 10.08 38.94
N THR A 516 -4.73 11.21 38.43
CA THR A 516 -4.44 11.41 37.00
C THR A 516 -3.36 10.45 36.46
N ARG A 517 -2.41 10.00 37.29
CA ARG A 517 -1.41 8.97 36.91
C ARG A 517 -2.02 7.56 36.86
N ASP A 518 -2.93 7.24 37.78
CA ASP A 518 -3.70 6.00 37.82
C ASP A 518 -4.71 5.93 36.66
N GLU A 519 -5.35 7.05 36.34
CA GLU A 519 -6.27 7.21 35.22
C GLU A 519 -5.55 7.11 33.87
N ARG A 520 -4.37 7.76 33.73
CA ARG A 520 -3.46 7.51 32.59
C ARG A 520 -3.01 6.05 32.52
N ALA A 521 -2.70 5.39 33.64
CA ALA A 521 -2.32 3.98 33.65
C ALA A 521 -3.47 3.05 33.23
N ARG A 522 -4.71 3.35 33.65
CA ARG A 522 -5.94 2.63 33.24
C ARG A 522 -6.26 2.88 31.77
N LEU A 523 -6.06 4.11 31.27
CA LEU A 523 -6.22 4.47 29.87
C LEU A 523 -5.17 3.75 29.01
N CYS A 524 -3.89 3.81 29.36
CA CYS A 524 -2.83 3.06 28.67
C CYS A 524 -3.04 1.54 28.73
N SER A 525 -3.55 1.00 29.85
CA SER A 525 -3.92 -0.41 29.94
C SER A 525 -5.07 -0.76 28.99
N SER A 526 -6.10 0.08 28.92
CA SER A 526 -7.25 -0.08 28.01
C SER A 526 -6.84 0.05 26.54
N ILE A 527 -6.02 1.05 26.20
CA ILE A 527 -5.42 1.22 24.86
C ILE A 527 -4.55 0.00 24.53
N ALA A 528 -3.72 -0.49 25.44
CA ALA A 528 -2.93 -1.70 25.23
C ALA A 528 -3.81 -2.96 25.08
N ILE A 529 -4.96 -3.06 25.75
CA ILE A 529 -5.93 -4.15 25.57
C ILE A 529 -6.62 -4.04 24.20
N VAL A 530 -7.07 -2.84 23.80
CA VAL A 530 -7.68 -2.59 22.49
C VAL A 530 -6.67 -2.83 21.37
N ALA A 531 -5.43 -2.35 21.50
CA ALA A 531 -4.35 -2.58 20.55
C ALA A 531 -4.01 -4.08 20.45
N ARG A 532 -3.80 -4.79 21.57
CA ARG A 532 -3.54 -6.25 21.55
C ARG A 532 -4.71 -7.02 20.93
N SER A 533 -5.96 -6.66 21.26
CA SER A 533 -7.16 -7.26 20.67
C SER A 533 -7.26 -6.98 19.17
N THR A 534 -7.06 -5.74 18.74
CA THR A 534 -7.14 -5.30 17.34
C THR A 534 -6.03 -5.93 16.51
N ILE A 535 -4.76 -5.89 16.97
CA ILE A 535 -3.63 -6.57 16.33
C ILE A 535 -3.91 -8.07 16.21
N ALA A 536 -4.40 -8.72 17.28
CA ALA A 536 -4.73 -10.15 17.24
C ALA A 536 -5.95 -10.44 16.34
N ILE A 537 -6.94 -9.55 16.24
CA ILE A 537 -8.11 -9.69 15.34
C ILE A 537 -7.66 -9.51 13.89
N VAL A 538 -6.88 -8.47 13.58
CA VAL A 538 -6.32 -8.21 12.25
C VAL A 538 -5.41 -9.35 11.83
N ALA A 539 -4.45 -9.76 12.66
CA ALA A 539 -3.56 -10.88 12.35
C ALA A 539 -4.32 -12.19 12.12
N ARG A 540 -5.26 -12.57 13.01
CA ARG A 540 -6.07 -13.80 12.81
C ARG A 540 -7.00 -13.70 11.60
N SER A 541 -7.58 -12.53 11.33
CA SER A 541 -8.46 -12.31 10.17
C SER A 541 -7.68 -12.34 8.87
N THR A 542 -6.53 -11.66 8.80
CA THR A 542 -5.55 -11.74 7.71
C THR A 542 -5.12 -13.18 7.46
N ILE A 543 -4.64 -13.90 8.48
CA ILE A 543 -4.21 -15.29 8.34
C ILE A 543 -5.38 -16.16 7.88
N ALA A 544 -6.60 -15.94 8.38
CA ALA A 544 -7.79 -16.65 7.92
C ALA A 544 -8.18 -16.31 6.47
N ILE A 545 -8.11 -15.04 6.04
CA ILE A 545 -8.41 -14.57 4.68
C ILE A 545 -7.39 -15.17 3.70
N VAL A 546 -6.10 -14.98 3.98
CA VAL A 546 -4.98 -15.51 3.20
C VAL A 546 -5.05 -17.03 3.13
N HIS A 547 -5.26 -17.73 4.26
CA HIS A 547 -5.41 -19.19 4.25
C HIS A 547 -6.67 -19.65 3.51
N ARG A 548 -7.81 -18.96 3.62
CA ARG A 548 -9.03 -19.26 2.84
C ARG A 548 -8.82 -19.04 1.34
N ALA A 549 -8.02 -18.04 0.94
CA ALA A 549 -7.66 -17.79 -0.44
C ALA A 549 -6.83 -18.94 -1.04
N ALA A 550 -5.81 -19.45 -0.35
CA ALA A 550 -5.07 -20.62 -0.85
C ALA A 550 -5.84 -21.93 -0.75
N ARG A 551 -6.62 -22.15 0.33
CA ARG A 551 -7.34 -23.41 0.56
C ARG A 551 -8.45 -23.63 -0.50
N ARG A 552 -8.97 -22.55 -1.11
CA ARG A 552 -9.80 -22.62 -2.32
C ARG A 552 -8.91 -22.91 -3.55
N ARG A 553 -8.89 -24.19 -3.98
CA ARG A 553 -8.08 -24.70 -5.12
C ARG A 553 -8.24 -23.95 -6.45
N GLY A 554 -9.28 -23.13 -6.64
CA GLY A 554 -9.49 -22.26 -7.81
C GLY A 554 -9.17 -20.77 -7.61
N VAL A 555 -8.85 -20.32 -6.39
CA VAL A 555 -8.46 -18.92 -6.10
C VAL A 555 -6.93 -18.78 -6.12
N ALA A 556 -6.22 -19.72 -5.50
CA ALA A 556 -4.76 -19.81 -5.54
C ALA A 556 -4.16 -19.84 -6.96
N VAL A 557 -4.92 -20.33 -7.94
CA VAL A 557 -4.53 -20.46 -9.36
C VAL A 557 -4.75 -19.17 -10.17
N GLY A 558 -5.53 -18.22 -9.63
CA GLY A 558 -5.77 -16.90 -10.23
C GLY A 558 -4.86 -15.78 -9.68
N CYS A 559 -4.47 -15.86 -8.41
CA CYS A 559 -3.70 -14.79 -7.74
C CYS A 559 -2.19 -14.74 -8.07
N GLY A 560 -1.68 -15.65 -8.91
CA GLY A 560 -0.27 -15.67 -9.33
C GLY A 560 0.73 -15.75 -8.18
N TRP A 561 1.90 -15.13 -8.35
CA TRP A 561 2.93 -15.04 -7.30
C TRP A 561 2.56 -14.07 -6.15
N GLN A 562 1.54 -13.20 -6.29
CA GLN A 562 1.16 -12.25 -5.23
C GLN A 562 0.69 -12.93 -3.95
N ALA A 563 0.01 -14.08 -4.07
CA ALA A 563 -0.31 -14.90 -2.90
C ALA A 563 0.96 -15.37 -2.16
N PHE A 564 2.03 -15.73 -2.89
CA PHE A 564 3.30 -16.16 -2.28
C PHE A 564 3.99 -15.02 -1.52
N VAL A 565 4.11 -13.82 -2.11
CA VAL A 565 4.71 -12.68 -1.39
C VAL A 565 3.87 -12.31 -0.16
N ALA A 566 2.54 -12.35 -0.24
CA ALA A 566 1.69 -12.16 0.93
C ALA A 566 1.94 -13.21 2.04
N TYR A 567 2.27 -14.46 1.72
CA TYR A 567 2.71 -15.45 2.72
C TYR A 567 4.06 -15.11 3.35
N VAL A 568 5.04 -14.67 2.55
CA VAL A 568 6.35 -14.25 3.06
C VAL A 568 6.19 -13.04 3.97
N ASN A 569 5.40 -12.03 3.58
CA ASN A 569 5.09 -10.87 4.41
C ASN A 569 4.41 -11.28 5.74
N VAL A 570 3.41 -12.17 5.72
CA VAL A 570 2.78 -12.69 6.96
C VAL A 570 3.81 -13.38 7.87
N GLY A 571 4.65 -14.27 7.32
CA GLY A 571 5.66 -14.98 8.10
C GLY A 571 6.72 -14.06 8.70
N CYS A 572 7.39 -13.29 7.85
CA CYS A 572 8.52 -12.46 8.24
C CYS A 572 8.13 -11.28 9.11
N TYR A 573 7.03 -10.59 8.81
CA TYR A 573 6.60 -9.41 9.57
C TYR A 573 5.81 -9.79 10.84
N TYR A 574 4.79 -10.64 10.72
CA TYR A 574 3.80 -10.86 11.79
C TYR A 574 4.12 -12.04 12.70
N ILE A 575 4.81 -13.08 12.20
CA ILE A 575 5.20 -14.24 13.00
C ILE A 575 6.61 -14.07 13.59
N ILE A 576 7.51 -13.35 12.90
CA ILE A 576 8.90 -13.13 13.36
C ILE A 576 9.12 -11.67 13.83
N GLY A 577 8.96 -10.68 12.95
CA GLY A 577 9.36 -9.28 13.21
C GLY A 577 8.65 -8.63 14.40
N ILE A 578 7.33 -8.70 14.46
CA ILE A 578 6.53 -8.13 15.57
C ILE A 578 6.85 -8.80 16.92
N PRO A 579 6.84 -10.14 17.06
CA PRO A 579 7.24 -10.80 18.31
C PRO A 579 8.70 -10.51 18.71
N LEU A 580 9.63 -10.49 17.75
CA LEU A 580 11.04 -10.15 18.00
C LEU A 580 11.19 -8.71 18.52
N GLY A 581 10.55 -7.74 17.86
CA GLY A 581 10.58 -6.33 18.26
C GLY A 581 10.00 -6.09 19.65
N ALA A 582 8.89 -6.78 19.98
CA ALA A 582 8.31 -6.72 21.32
C ALA A 582 9.23 -7.35 22.38
N VAL A 583 9.83 -8.52 22.10
CA VAL A 583 10.77 -9.16 23.04
C VAL A 583 12.02 -8.29 23.26
N LEU A 584 12.63 -7.77 22.20
CA LEU A 584 13.81 -6.89 22.31
C LEU A 584 13.47 -5.56 23.00
N GLY A 585 12.32 -4.97 22.71
CA GLY A 585 11.88 -3.70 23.30
C GLY A 585 11.56 -3.78 24.79
N PHE A 586 10.88 -4.85 25.24
CA PHE A 586 10.32 -4.96 26.60
C PHE A 586 10.95 -6.00 27.53
N LYS A 587 11.68 -7.00 27.01
CA LYS A 587 12.34 -8.03 27.85
C LYS A 587 13.86 -7.83 27.96
N PHE A 588 14.45 -7.13 27.00
CA PHE A 588 15.88 -6.77 27.00
C PHE A 588 16.10 -5.26 27.16
N ASP A 589 15.05 -4.51 27.50
CA ASP A 589 15.04 -3.06 27.77
C ASP A 589 15.68 -2.17 26.67
N LEU A 590 15.80 -2.68 25.44
CA LEU A 590 16.35 -1.94 24.30
C LEU A 590 15.37 -0.87 23.76
N GLY A 591 14.14 -0.80 24.28
CA GLY A 591 13.15 0.21 23.95
C GLY A 591 12.91 0.35 22.44
N ALA A 592 12.95 1.58 21.93
CA ALA A 592 12.76 1.88 20.52
C ALA A 592 13.79 1.19 19.62
N LYS A 593 15.06 1.05 20.06
CA LYS A 593 16.11 0.31 19.33
C LYS A 593 15.76 -1.17 19.21
N GLY A 594 15.19 -1.77 20.25
CA GLY A 594 14.70 -3.16 20.24
C GLY A 594 13.54 -3.38 19.27
N ILE A 595 12.56 -2.47 19.29
CA ILE A 595 11.40 -2.52 18.38
C ILE A 595 11.84 -2.33 16.92
N TRP A 596 12.74 -1.37 16.64
CA TRP A 596 13.32 -1.19 15.31
C TRP A 596 14.16 -2.40 14.87
N SER A 597 14.88 -3.05 15.79
CA SER A 597 15.60 -4.30 15.49
C SER A 597 14.66 -5.42 15.03
N GLY A 598 13.47 -5.53 15.64
CA GLY A 598 12.41 -6.40 15.15
C GLY A 598 11.94 -6.04 13.73
N MET A 599 11.74 -4.74 13.48
CA MET A 599 11.37 -4.20 12.16
C MET A 599 12.34 -4.65 11.06
N ILE A 600 13.64 -4.39 11.29
CA ILE A 600 14.74 -4.80 10.40
C ILE A 600 14.78 -6.31 10.25
N GLY A 601 14.65 -7.08 11.33
CA GLY A 601 14.71 -8.54 11.30
C GLY A 601 13.68 -9.16 10.35
N GLY A 602 12.42 -8.69 10.40
CA GLY A 602 11.38 -9.14 9.47
C GLY A 602 11.69 -8.78 8.02
N THR A 603 12.01 -7.51 7.73
CA THR A 603 12.30 -7.06 6.35
C THR A 603 13.57 -7.71 5.78
N PHE A 604 14.58 -7.99 6.62
CA PHE A 604 15.81 -8.68 6.22
C PHE A 604 15.53 -10.13 5.79
N ILE A 605 14.81 -10.90 6.62
CA ILE A 605 14.47 -12.31 6.31
C ILE A 605 13.59 -12.38 5.05
N GLN A 606 12.59 -11.50 4.93
CA GLN A 606 11.76 -11.37 3.72
C GLN A 606 12.62 -11.05 2.49
N THR A 607 13.54 -10.10 2.58
CA THR A 607 14.46 -9.73 1.50
C THR A 607 15.32 -10.91 1.07
N LEU A 608 15.91 -11.67 2.00
CA LEU A 608 16.68 -12.87 1.68
C LEU A 608 15.85 -13.94 0.96
N ILE A 609 14.60 -14.16 1.38
CA ILE A 609 13.67 -15.11 0.73
C ILE A 609 13.35 -14.65 -0.71
N LEU A 610 13.10 -13.35 -0.91
CA LEU A 610 12.83 -12.80 -2.24
C LEU A 610 14.05 -12.86 -3.16
N ILE A 611 15.26 -12.54 -2.66
CA ILE A 611 16.53 -12.69 -3.39
C ILE A 611 16.74 -14.14 -3.82
N TRP A 612 16.62 -15.09 -2.89
CA TRP A 612 16.78 -16.51 -3.17
C TRP A 612 15.79 -17.02 -4.22
N PHE A 613 14.52 -16.61 -4.12
CA PHE A 613 13.49 -17.03 -5.06
C PHE A 613 13.68 -16.41 -6.45
N THR A 614 14.14 -15.16 -6.51
CA THR A 614 14.53 -14.46 -7.74
C THR A 614 15.66 -15.21 -8.47
N PHE A 615 16.74 -15.56 -7.78
CA PHE A 615 17.83 -16.37 -8.35
C PHE A 615 17.42 -17.80 -8.73
N ARG A 616 16.31 -18.32 -8.18
CA ARG A 616 15.71 -19.61 -8.53
C ARG A 616 14.63 -19.52 -9.61
N THR A 617 14.42 -18.35 -10.22
CA THR A 617 13.35 -18.13 -11.22
C THR A 617 13.76 -18.69 -12.58
N ASP A 618 12.88 -19.50 -13.16
CA ASP A 618 13.00 -20.00 -14.53
C ASP A 618 12.33 -19.01 -15.49
N TRP A 619 13.13 -18.09 -16.02
CA TRP A 619 12.66 -16.98 -16.85
C TRP A 619 12.06 -17.43 -18.18
N THR A 620 12.55 -18.52 -18.76
CA THR A 620 11.95 -19.16 -19.95
C THR A 620 10.52 -19.64 -19.66
N LYS A 621 10.28 -20.23 -18.48
CA LYS A 621 8.91 -20.60 -18.07
C LYS A 621 8.03 -19.39 -17.74
N GLU A 622 8.57 -18.29 -17.22
CA GLU A 622 7.74 -17.07 -17.00
C GLU A 622 7.39 -16.36 -18.33
N VAL A 623 8.25 -16.41 -19.35
CA VAL A 623 7.93 -16.04 -20.75
C VAL A 623 6.81 -16.94 -21.31
N GLU A 624 6.92 -18.26 -21.18
CA GLU A 624 5.87 -19.22 -21.60
C GLU A 624 4.51 -18.87 -20.98
N LYS A 625 4.49 -18.51 -19.68
CA LYS A 625 3.28 -18.08 -18.97
C LYS A 625 2.78 -16.68 -19.33
N ALA A 626 3.64 -15.78 -19.80
CA ALA A 626 3.22 -14.50 -20.37
C ALA A 626 2.46 -14.76 -21.68
N LYS A 627 3.06 -15.53 -22.61
CA LYS A 627 2.42 -15.94 -23.86
C LYS A 627 1.08 -16.67 -23.63
N LEU A 628 1.05 -17.70 -22.77
CA LEU A 628 -0.18 -18.43 -22.41
C LEU A 628 -1.26 -17.58 -21.68
N ARG A 629 -0.95 -16.37 -21.21
CA ARG A 629 -1.95 -15.39 -20.72
C ARG A 629 -2.54 -14.57 -21.85
N LEU A 630 -1.72 -14.26 -22.86
CA LEU A 630 -2.05 -13.40 -23.99
C LEU A 630 -2.79 -14.16 -25.11
N ASP A 631 -2.50 -15.44 -25.30
CA ASP A 631 -3.19 -16.29 -26.29
C ASP A 631 -4.66 -16.48 -25.91
N LYS A 632 -4.93 -16.78 -24.63
CA LYS A 632 -6.28 -16.89 -24.04
C LYS A 632 -7.17 -15.66 -24.15
N TRP A 633 -6.58 -14.51 -24.48
CA TRP A 633 -7.37 -13.31 -24.74
C TRP A 633 -7.90 -13.29 -26.18
N GLU A 634 -7.15 -13.84 -27.15
CA GLU A 634 -7.64 -14.04 -28.52
C GLU A 634 -8.75 -15.09 -28.56
N ASP A 635 -8.55 -16.26 -27.92
CA ASP A 635 -9.57 -17.33 -27.80
C ASP A 635 -10.95 -16.76 -27.39
N LYS A 636 -10.92 -15.77 -26.49
CA LYS A 636 -12.10 -15.11 -25.92
C LYS A 636 -12.56 -13.89 -26.72
N LYS A 637 -11.67 -13.23 -27.46
CA LYS A 637 -12.02 -12.17 -28.41
C LYS A 637 -12.76 -12.78 -29.60
N GLU A 638 -12.28 -13.89 -30.14
CA GLU A 638 -12.94 -14.66 -31.19
C GLU A 638 -14.33 -15.13 -30.75
N SER A 639 -14.45 -15.77 -29.58
CA SER A 639 -15.77 -16.22 -29.08
C SER A 639 -16.76 -15.06 -28.88
N LEU A 640 -16.28 -13.87 -28.48
CA LEU A 640 -17.10 -12.66 -28.32
C LEU A 640 -17.33 -11.87 -29.63
N LEU A 641 -16.88 -12.41 -30.77
CA LEU A 641 -17.17 -11.92 -32.12
C LEU A 641 -18.01 -12.92 -32.94
N THR A 642 -18.21 -14.15 -32.42
CA THR A 642 -19.07 -15.19 -33.00
C THR A 642 -20.43 -15.35 -32.31
N ASP A 643 -20.55 -14.84 -31.07
CA ASP A 643 -21.77 -14.80 -30.24
C ASP A 643 -22.51 -13.45 -30.36
#